data_AF-A0A9D9LVN3-F1
#
_entry.id   AF-A0A9D9LVN3-F1
#
_cell.length_a   1.000
_cell.length_b   1.000
_cell.length_c   1.000
_cell.angle_alpha   90.00
_cell.angle_beta   90.00
_cell.angle_gamma   90.00
#
_symmetry.space_group_name_H-M   'P 1'
#
loop_
_entity.id
_entity.type
_entity.pdbx_description
1 polymer ?
#
loop_
_entity_poly.entity_id
_entity_poly.type
_entity_poly.pdbx_seq_one_letter_code
_entity_poly.pdbx_strand_id
1 'polypeptide(L)'
;MKLFKKALLLFALALLGAAKLSAQEAYAVVEQNNGEQTLTFYYDWNRDYWVEQLNNYSSVTHVAEILSLNEGYDEPEWSMSNFSTIVFDESFSEARPNSFYHWFQYCDILPTVVGIENLNTSAVTNMAEMFMFSIELESLESLCMKQWDTSSVTDMSRMFYYCSSLKSLDLGGWDTKNVMSMNQMFYSCEALTSLNLSGWGTGYLADISYMFQDCKSLETIEMSGWNGCKAENMAGMFYGCHALTYLDLSSLNTSNVTNMQSMFSASEAGLNSMSLTSINVSGWDTHNVQNMRYMFHGCDKLKTLDVSGWETYFVTDMSGMFLRCNSLDGLDVSNWNTSLVTNMSEMFLSCTSLTTLDVSKWDTGLVTDMHSMFSGCLKLESIDVTFWDTRKVTKMNSMFSNCVKLNSINLVNFDTYNVTNMEWMFAHCESLTELDLRSFNTSKVTDMQWMFANCIRLTALDVSSFNTEKVQTMGQMFNGCRALTALDISGFDTRKVNYMSQMFMGTSNLATIYVGENWSTDALSSSYYYPPSSEMFKDCTSLVGSKGTTYDANFIDKTYAHIDEGPSNPGYFSEKTQDPIYEEGDVNGDGEINVSDVTTLVSIILGNTEENATSDVNGDGVVNVSDVTALVSIILGNN
;
A
#
# COMPACT_ATOMS: atom_id res chain seq x y z
N MET A 1 60.62 29.73 68.43
CA MET A 1 60.87 28.31 68.10
C MET A 1 59.65 27.38 68.31
N LYS A 2 58.85 27.51 69.38
CA LYS A 2 57.60 26.71 69.56
C LYS A 2 56.46 27.05 68.58
N LEU A 3 56.33 28.30 68.17
CA LEU A 3 55.35 28.74 67.15
C LEU A 3 55.71 28.25 65.74
N PHE A 4 57.00 28.21 65.39
CA PHE A 4 57.48 27.74 64.08
C PHE A 4 57.30 26.22 63.93
N LYS A 5 57.48 25.44 65.00
CA LYS A 5 57.20 23.99 65.00
C LYS A 5 55.70 23.68 64.91
N LYS A 6 54.82 24.50 65.51
CA LYS A 6 53.36 24.36 65.35
C LYS A 6 52.89 24.73 63.94
N ALA A 7 53.44 25.78 63.34
CA ALA A 7 53.15 26.18 61.96
C ALA A 7 53.65 25.14 60.95
N LEU A 8 54.85 24.57 61.16
CA LEU A 8 55.37 23.49 60.30
C LEU A 8 54.57 22.18 60.45
N LEU A 9 54.05 21.88 61.65
CA LEU A 9 53.18 20.72 61.89
C LEU A 9 51.79 20.92 61.26
N LEU A 10 51.22 22.13 61.32
CA LEU A 10 49.96 22.50 60.65
C LEU A 10 50.11 22.54 59.12
N PHE A 11 51.26 22.98 58.60
CA PHE A 11 51.55 22.98 57.17
C PHE A 11 51.88 21.57 56.65
N ALA A 12 52.54 20.73 57.46
CA ALA A 12 52.75 19.31 57.17
C ALA A 12 51.45 18.50 57.25
N LEU A 13 50.53 18.82 58.17
CA LEU A 13 49.17 18.25 58.21
C LEU A 13 48.30 18.72 57.04
N ALA A 14 48.47 19.97 56.58
CA ALA A 14 47.79 20.48 55.38
C ALA A 14 48.33 19.86 54.07
N LEU A 15 49.61 19.49 54.02
CA LEU A 15 50.22 18.76 52.89
C LEU A 15 49.98 17.24 52.95
N LEU A 16 49.80 16.66 54.14
CA LEU A 16 49.37 15.26 54.32
C LEU A 16 47.86 15.08 54.10
N GLY A 17 47.06 16.15 54.21
CA GLY A 17 45.61 16.16 53.94
C GLY A 17 45.23 16.56 52.53
N ALA A 18 46.20 16.96 51.69
CA ALA A 18 45.98 17.16 50.26
C ALA A 18 46.22 15.84 49.49
N ALA A 19 45.57 14.76 49.92
CA ALA A 19 45.17 13.75 48.96
C ALA A 19 44.32 14.47 47.91
N LYS A 20 44.46 14.15 46.62
CA LYS A 20 43.44 14.52 45.64
C LYS A 20 42.10 14.12 46.26
N LEU A 21 41.28 15.07 46.67
CA LEU A 21 39.87 14.76 46.89
C LEU A 21 39.35 14.49 45.48
N SER A 22 39.26 13.21 45.13
CA SER A 22 38.44 12.77 44.01
C SER A 22 37.03 13.33 44.24
N ALA A 23 36.35 13.76 43.18
CA ALA A 23 34.92 14.00 43.29
C ALA A 23 34.24 12.65 43.56
N GLN A 24 33.07 12.68 44.19
CA GLN A 24 32.23 11.49 44.23
C GLN A 24 31.77 11.22 42.80
N GLU A 25 32.07 10.05 42.26
CA GLU A 25 31.81 9.69 40.87
C GLU A 25 30.95 8.45 40.82
N ALA A 26 30.02 8.41 39.86
CA ALA A 26 29.19 7.23 39.62
C ALA A 26 29.89 6.37 38.56
N TYR A 27 30.11 5.11 38.88
CA TYR A 27 30.81 4.17 38.01
C TYR A 27 30.31 2.75 38.23
N ALA A 28 30.56 1.87 37.27
CA ALA A 28 30.28 0.45 37.39
C ALA A 28 31.58 -0.35 37.46
N VAL A 29 31.56 -1.46 38.18
CA VAL A 29 32.65 -2.42 38.25
C VAL A 29 32.14 -3.77 37.78
N VAL A 30 32.77 -4.33 36.76
CA VAL A 30 32.55 -5.72 36.35
C VAL A 30 33.49 -6.58 37.17
N GLU A 31 32.97 -7.60 37.85
CA GLU A 31 33.77 -8.60 38.54
C GLU A 31 33.49 -9.98 37.94
N GLN A 32 34.54 -10.68 37.50
CA GLN A 32 34.42 -12.06 37.05
C GLN A 32 34.90 -13.03 38.14
N ASN A 33 34.06 -14.00 38.50
CA ASN A 33 34.40 -15.06 39.44
C ASN A 33 33.88 -16.41 38.93
N ASN A 34 34.79 -17.36 38.69
CA ASN A 34 34.47 -18.73 38.23
C ASN A 34 33.53 -18.82 37.01
N GLY A 35 33.56 -17.82 36.12
CA GLY A 35 32.73 -17.77 34.91
C GLY A 35 31.42 -16.99 35.06
N GLU A 36 31.03 -16.61 36.27
CA GLU A 36 29.91 -15.68 36.51
C GLU A 36 30.44 -14.24 36.53
N GLN A 37 29.69 -13.33 35.90
CA GLN A 37 30.01 -11.90 35.87
C GLN A 37 28.99 -11.12 36.71
N THR A 38 29.49 -10.26 37.59
CA THR A 38 28.69 -9.33 38.38
C THR A 38 29.00 -7.90 37.97
N LEU A 39 27.98 -7.11 37.64
CA LEU A 39 28.10 -5.67 37.39
C LEU A 39 27.61 -4.91 38.62
N THR A 40 28.51 -4.21 39.31
CA THR A 40 28.17 -3.44 40.51
C THR A 40 28.29 -1.95 40.28
N PHE A 41 27.22 -1.20 40.53
CA PHE A 41 27.17 0.25 40.44
C PHE A 41 27.49 0.89 41.79
N TYR A 42 28.44 1.85 41.79
CA TYR A 42 28.90 2.59 42.96
C TYR A 42 28.77 4.09 42.74
N TYR A 43 28.64 4.84 43.83
CA TYR A 43 28.77 6.29 43.84
C TYR A 43 29.56 6.73 45.07
N ASP A 44 30.88 6.75 44.96
CA ASP A 44 31.79 7.03 46.07
C ASP A 44 33.10 7.72 45.60
N TRP A 45 34.08 7.84 46.50
CA TRP A 45 35.39 8.43 46.22
C TRP A 45 36.46 7.40 45.81
N ASN A 46 36.09 6.12 45.70
CA ASN A 46 37.00 4.98 45.58
C ASN A 46 37.32 4.59 44.15
N ARG A 47 36.74 5.25 43.12
CA ARG A 47 37.03 4.93 41.71
C ARG A 47 38.53 4.83 41.42
N ASP A 48 39.30 5.86 41.79
CA ASP A 48 40.77 5.88 41.60
C ASP A 48 41.48 4.79 42.41
N TYR A 49 40.96 4.47 43.61
CA TYR A 49 41.47 3.37 44.43
C TYR A 49 41.27 2.02 43.74
N TRP A 50 40.08 1.76 43.19
CA TRP A 50 39.80 0.54 42.44
C TRP A 50 40.68 0.45 41.19
N VAL A 51 40.88 1.55 40.45
CA VAL A 51 41.81 1.59 39.30
C VAL A 51 43.23 1.19 39.73
N GLU A 52 43.70 1.69 40.86
CA GLU A 52 45.03 1.33 41.40
C GLU A 52 45.11 -0.14 41.84
N GLN A 53 44.05 -0.68 42.48
CA GLN A 53 44.01 -2.09 42.87
C GLN A 53 44.02 -3.03 41.65
N LEU A 54 43.25 -2.72 40.60
CA LEU A 54 43.21 -3.53 39.38
C LEU A 54 44.56 -3.58 38.66
N ASN A 55 45.24 -2.44 38.59
CA ASN A 55 46.57 -2.35 37.99
C ASN A 55 47.64 -3.14 38.77
N ASN A 56 47.44 -3.34 40.08
CA ASN A 56 48.43 -3.98 40.96
C ASN A 56 48.16 -5.48 41.25
N TYR A 57 46.92 -5.96 41.14
CA TYR A 57 46.51 -7.28 41.62
C TYR A 57 45.75 -8.16 40.60
N SER A 58 45.78 -7.83 39.32
CA SER A 58 45.26 -8.72 38.26
C SER A 58 45.88 -10.13 38.38
N SER A 59 45.09 -11.09 38.86
CA SER A 59 45.42 -12.51 38.92
C SER A 59 44.63 -13.24 37.84
N VAL A 60 45.12 -14.38 37.37
CA VAL A 60 44.52 -15.13 36.24
C VAL A 60 43.06 -15.58 36.51
N THR A 61 42.56 -15.47 37.74
CA THR A 61 41.24 -15.94 38.18
C THR A 61 40.24 -14.83 38.58
N HIS A 62 40.65 -13.56 38.59
CA HIS A 62 39.79 -12.42 38.92
C HIS A 62 40.18 -11.24 38.05
N VAL A 63 39.33 -10.93 37.07
CA VAL A 63 39.42 -9.73 36.24
C VAL A 63 38.29 -8.83 36.68
N ALA A 64 38.64 -7.60 37.02
CA ALA A 64 37.66 -6.56 37.22
C ALA A 64 37.99 -5.35 36.34
N GLU A 65 36.94 -4.70 35.84
CA GLU A 65 37.02 -3.58 34.90
C GLU A 65 36.13 -2.46 35.43
N ILE A 66 36.60 -1.21 35.35
CA ILE A 66 35.87 -0.04 35.86
C ILE A 66 35.36 0.75 34.68
N LEU A 67 34.05 0.93 34.65
CA LEU A 67 33.32 1.49 33.53
C LEU A 67 32.63 2.79 33.96
N SER A 68 32.60 3.77 33.08
CA SER A 68 31.89 5.02 33.36
C SER A 68 30.41 4.88 33.02
N LEU A 69 29.53 5.59 33.74
CA LEU A 69 28.13 5.70 33.31
C LEU A 69 28.05 6.45 31.98
N ASN A 70 27.12 6.05 31.13
CA ASN A 70 26.83 6.77 29.90
C ASN A 70 25.94 8.00 30.13
N GLU A 71 25.99 8.93 29.17
CA GLU A 71 25.14 10.11 29.14
C GLU A 71 24.46 10.25 27.77
N GLY A 72 23.27 10.85 27.73
CA GLY A 72 22.56 11.08 26.47
C GLY A 72 22.36 9.78 25.67
N TYR A 73 22.91 9.72 24.45
CA TYR A 73 22.85 8.57 23.55
C TYR A 73 24.21 7.85 23.41
N ASP A 74 25.13 8.10 24.34
CA ASP A 74 26.39 7.35 24.36
C ASP A 74 26.10 5.91 24.83
N GLU A 75 26.66 4.93 24.13
CA GLU A 75 26.53 3.52 24.49
C GLU A 75 27.38 3.24 25.74
N PRO A 76 26.84 2.60 26.79
CA PRO A 76 27.62 2.25 27.97
C PRO A 76 28.65 1.17 27.64
N GLU A 77 29.80 1.20 28.29
CA GLU A 77 30.90 0.27 28.02
C GLU A 77 30.54 -1.20 28.31
N TRP A 78 29.53 -1.45 29.16
CA TRP A 78 29.01 -2.80 29.44
C TRP A 78 27.90 -3.24 28.49
N SER A 79 27.52 -2.44 27.50
CA SER A 79 26.54 -2.82 26.48
C SER A 79 26.92 -4.16 25.84
N MET A 80 25.92 -4.94 25.45
CA MET A 80 26.07 -6.29 24.87
C MET A 80 26.80 -7.32 25.76
N SER A 81 27.04 -7.03 27.04
CA SER A 81 27.65 -7.96 27.99
C SER A 81 26.58 -8.71 28.78
N ASN A 82 26.78 -10.02 28.99
CA ASN A 82 25.86 -10.85 29.76
C ASN A 82 26.32 -10.99 31.21
N PHE A 83 25.56 -10.41 32.13
CA PHE A 83 25.80 -10.50 33.57
C PHE A 83 24.90 -11.54 34.23
N SER A 84 25.42 -12.23 35.23
CA SER A 84 24.62 -13.14 36.08
C SER A 84 23.94 -12.39 37.21
N THR A 85 24.59 -11.34 37.72
CA THR A 85 24.11 -10.49 38.81
C THR A 85 24.39 -9.02 38.51
N ILE A 86 23.44 -8.16 38.83
CA ILE A 86 23.60 -6.71 38.85
C ILE A 86 23.34 -6.21 40.26
N VAL A 87 24.25 -5.39 40.77
CA VAL A 87 24.20 -4.86 42.13
C VAL A 87 24.18 -3.34 42.08
N PHE A 88 23.18 -2.72 42.69
CA PHE A 88 23.21 -1.30 43.00
C PHE A 88 23.62 -1.15 44.47
N ASP A 89 24.89 -0.80 44.70
CA ASP A 89 25.42 -0.63 46.05
C ASP A 89 24.66 0.47 46.82
N GLU A 90 24.65 0.42 48.16
CA GLU A 90 23.98 1.43 48.99
C GLU A 90 24.45 2.86 48.65
N SER A 91 25.74 3.01 48.30
CA SER A 91 26.30 4.30 47.86
C SER A 91 25.60 4.87 46.63
N PHE A 92 25.07 4.01 45.74
CA PHE A 92 24.42 4.42 44.49
C PHE A 92 23.07 5.11 44.69
N SER A 93 22.47 5.04 45.88
CA SER A 93 21.21 5.74 46.22
C SER A 93 21.29 7.27 46.03
N GLU A 94 22.49 7.85 46.14
CA GLU A 94 22.75 9.27 45.90
C GLU A 94 23.19 9.58 44.46
N ALA A 95 23.43 8.56 43.63
CA ALA A 95 23.68 8.74 42.21
C ALA A 95 22.43 9.25 41.49
N ARG A 96 22.60 10.04 40.44
CA ARG A 96 21.53 10.55 39.58
C ARG A 96 21.88 10.30 38.11
N PRO A 97 21.83 9.04 37.65
CA PRO A 97 22.08 8.73 36.24
C PRO A 97 21.12 9.52 35.36
N ASN A 98 21.62 10.03 34.23
CA ASN A 98 20.82 10.83 33.30
C ASN A 98 20.33 10.03 32.08
N SER A 99 20.90 8.84 31.83
CA SER A 99 20.57 7.99 30.69
C SER A 99 20.59 6.52 31.07
N PHE A 100 19.58 5.79 30.61
CA PHE A 100 19.47 4.33 30.59
C PHE A 100 19.57 3.76 29.17
N TYR A 101 19.99 4.58 28.21
CA TYR A 101 20.19 4.15 26.83
C TYR A 101 21.12 2.93 26.78
N HIS A 102 20.64 1.84 26.15
CA HIS A 102 21.35 0.54 26.01
C HIS A 102 21.74 -0.20 27.29
N TRP A 103 21.23 0.16 28.46
CA TRP A 103 21.66 -0.47 29.72
C TRP A 103 21.48 -2.00 29.76
N PHE A 104 20.45 -2.54 29.11
CA PHE A 104 20.11 -3.96 29.06
C PHE A 104 19.85 -4.44 27.63
N GLN A 105 20.49 -3.83 26.63
CA GLN A 105 20.37 -4.26 25.25
C GLN A 105 20.91 -5.69 25.08
N TYR A 106 20.23 -6.52 24.28
CA TYR A 106 20.54 -7.94 24.06
C TYR A 106 20.52 -8.80 25.34
N CYS A 107 19.87 -8.32 26.40
CA CYS A 107 19.75 -9.05 27.66
C CYS A 107 18.64 -10.11 27.56
N ASP A 108 18.98 -11.30 27.07
CA ASP A 108 18.07 -12.45 26.90
C ASP A 108 17.65 -13.08 28.23
N ILE A 109 18.50 -12.98 29.25
CA ILE A 109 18.23 -13.47 30.59
C ILE A 109 18.46 -12.32 31.56
N LEU A 110 17.40 -11.88 32.23
CA LEU A 110 17.50 -10.83 33.21
C LEU A 110 18.38 -11.29 34.39
N PRO A 111 19.48 -10.57 34.72
CA PRO A 111 20.33 -10.92 35.84
C PRO A 111 19.59 -10.87 37.17
N THR A 112 20.15 -11.54 38.19
CA THR A 112 19.72 -11.31 39.57
C THR A 112 20.01 -9.86 39.93
N VAL A 113 18.98 -9.08 40.27
CA VAL A 113 19.14 -7.67 40.66
C VAL A 113 19.15 -7.56 42.19
N VAL A 114 20.19 -6.96 42.74
CA VAL A 114 20.36 -6.72 44.18
C VAL A 114 20.45 -5.23 44.44
N GLY A 115 19.74 -4.74 45.46
CA GLY A 115 19.77 -3.33 45.87
C GLY A 115 19.01 -2.39 44.94
N ILE A 116 17.99 -2.87 44.20
CA ILE A 116 17.21 -2.05 43.26
C ILE A 116 16.63 -0.77 43.88
N GLU A 117 16.36 -0.77 45.19
CA GLU A 117 15.94 0.41 45.96
C GLU A 117 16.97 1.56 45.95
N ASN A 118 18.23 1.27 45.63
CA ASN A 118 19.31 2.25 45.48
C ASN A 118 19.38 2.86 44.07
N LEU A 119 18.58 2.39 43.11
CA LEU A 119 18.54 2.97 41.77
C LEU A 119 17.61 4.18 41.73
N ASN A 120 18.18 5.39 41.74
CA ASN A 120 17.42 6.61 41.56
C ASN A 120 17.19 6.92 40.08
N THR A 121 15.91 6.97 39.67
CA THR A 121 15.49 7.21 38.27
C THR A 121 15.03 8.64 37.99
N SER A 122 14.93 9.51 39.00
CA SER A 122 14.27 10.81 38.87
C SER A 122 14.96 11.79 37.92
N ALA A 123 16.24 11.55 37.59
CA ALA A 123 17.04 12.37 36.70
C ALA A 123 17.21 11.77 35.30
N VAL A 124 16.69 10.56 35.05
CA VAL A 124 16.84 9.88 33.77
C VAL A 124 15.98 10.60 32.72
N THR A 125 16.61 11.05 31.64
CA THR A 125 15.94 11.69 30.51
C THR A 125 15.83 10.78 29.30
N ASN A 126 16.70 9.78 29.17
CA ASN A 126 16.73 8.86 28.03
C ASN A 126 16.59 7.40 28.47
N MET A 127 15.54 6.72 28.02
CA MET A 127 15.32 5.28 28.20
C MET A 127 15.23 4.53 26.86
N ALA A 128 15.64 5.18 25.76
CA ALA A 128 15.58 4.59 24.43
C ALA A 128 16.43 3.32 24.35
N GLU A 129 15.96 2.34 23.61
CA GLU A 129 16.67 1.08 23.31
C GLU A 129 17.18 0.30 24.55
N MET A 130 16.62 0.57 25.74
CA MET A 130 17.10 0.01 27.01
C MET A 130 17.13 -1.52 27.05
N PHE A 131 16.12 -2.20 26.48
CA PHE A 131 16.01 -3.67 26.40
C PHE A 131 16.00 -4.17 24.95
N MET A 132 16.49 -3.37 24.02
CA MET A 132 16.42 -3.71 22.61
C MET A 132 17.12 -5.04 22.31
N PHE A 133 16.51 -5.87 21.47
CA PHE A 133 16.96 -7.20 21.08
C PHE A 133 17.13 -8.24 22.21
N SER A 134 16.44 -8.04 23.34
CA SER A 134 16.28 -9.08 24.38
C SER A 134 15.24 -10.13 23.98
N ILE A 135 15.56 -11.00 23.04
CA ILE A 135 14.62 -11.92 22.38
C ILE A 135 14.10 -13.03 23.31
N GLU A 136 14.90 -13.54 24.24
CA GLU A 136 14.49 -14.61 25.17
C GLU A 136 13.91 -14.06 26.49
N LEU A 137 13.87 -12.74 26.67
CA LEU A 137 13.42 -12.09 27.89
C LEU A 137 11.91 -12.28 28.11
N GLU A 138 11.55 -13.14 29.06
CA GLU A 138 10.14 -13.45 29.35
C GLU A 138 9.46 -12.46 30.32
N SER A 139 10.21 -11.84 31.23
CA SER A 139 9.68 -11.00 32.31
C SER A 139 10.69 -9.97 32.82
N LEU A 140 10.19 -8.82 33.29
CA LEU A 140 10.96 -7.73 33.91
C LEU A 140 10.59 -7.50 35.39
N GLU A 141 9.89 -8.44 36.03
CA GLU A 141 9.37 -8.27 37.40
C GLU A 141 10.45 -7.92 38.43
N SER A 142 11.66 -8.49 38.32
CA SER A 142 12.74 -8.25 39.30
C SER A 142 13.26 -6.81 39.29
N LEU A 143 13.06 -6.05 38.21
CA LEU A 143 13.45 -4.64 38.13
C LEU A 143 12.45 -3.69 38.81
N CYS A 144 11.29 -4.19 39.26
CA CYS A 144 10.30 -3.41 39.99
C CYS A 144 9.90 -2.09 39.29
N MET A 145 9.82 -2.08 37.95
CA MET A 145 9.72 -0.88 37.10
C MET A 145 8.56 0.06 37.41
N LYS A 146 7.50 -0.44 38.05
CA LYS A 146 6.37 0.33 38.58
C LYS A 146 6.78 1.46 39.55
N GLN A 147 7.91 1.31 40.23
CA GLN A 147 8.38 2.27 41.23
C GLN A 147 9.31 3.35 40.63
N TRP A 148 9.64 3.26 39.34
CA TRP A 148 10.54 4.21 38.70
C TRP A 148 9.87 5.57 38.53
N ASP A 149 10.60 6.63 38.85
CA ASP A 149 10.21 8.00 38.54
C ASP A 149 10.59 8.31 37.10
N THR A 150 9.63 8.19 36.20
CA THR A 150 9.80 8.48 34.77
C THR A 150 9.46 9.93 34.40
N SER A 151 9.20 10.80 35.40
CA SER A 151 8.68 12.15 35.14
C SER A 151 9.67 13.07 34.42
N SER A 152 10.96 12.74 34.40
CA SER A 152 12.01 13.46 33.65
C SER A 152 12.30 12.87 32.26
N VAL A 153 11.74 11.70 31.94
CA VAL A 153 12.06 10.98 30.69
C VAL A 153 11.46 11.73 29.50
N THR A 154 12.29 11.94 28.48
CA THR A 154 11.93 12.59 27.21
C THR A 154 11.93 11.63 26.02
N ASP A 155 12.65 10.51 26.10
CA ASP A 155 12.74 9.52 25.01
C ASP A 155 12.60 8.08 25.53
N MET A 156 11.64 7.34 24.96
CA MET A 156 11.40 5.90 25.21
C MET A 156 11.37 5.11 23.90
N SER A 157 11.92 5.67 22.82
CA SER A 157 11.96 5.02 21.50
C SER A 157 12.64 3.66 21.57
N ARG A 158 12.05 2.65 20.92
CA ARG A 158 12.61 1.29 20.82
C ARG A 158 12.97 0.63 22.17
N MET A 159 12.40 1.07 23.28
CA MET A 159 12.78 0.58 24.62
C MET A 159 12.70 -0.95 24.75
N PHE A 160 11.70 -1.59 24.13
CA PHE A 160 11.50 -3.04 24.10
C PHE A 160 11.53 -3.62 22.67
N TYR A 161 12.29 -2.98 21.78
CA TYR A 161 12.41 -3.37 20.38
C TYR A 161 12.91 -4.82 20.25
N TYR A 162 12.16 -5.70 19.59
CA TYR A 162 12.43 -7.14 19.47
C TYR A 162 12.49 -7.92 20.81
N CYS A 163 11.78 -7.50 21.85
CA CYS A 163 11.57 -8.35 23.04
C CYS A 163 10.51 -9.43 22.75
N SER A 164 10.82 -10.40 21.89
CA SER A 164 9.83 -11.30 21.29
C SER A 164 9.19 -12.29 22.26
N SER A 165 9.89 -12.67 23.35
CA SER A 165 9.37 -13.59 24.39
C SER A 165 8.64 -12.89 25.54
N LEU A 166 8.61 -11.56 25.57
CA LEU A 166 8.04 -10.78 26.66
C LEU A 166 6.51 -10.86 26.67
N LYS A 167 5.93 -11.42 27.74
CA LYS A 167 4.49 -11.76 27.79
C LYS A 167 3.60 -10.65 28.36
N SER A 168 4.12 -9.89 29.32
CA SER A 168 3.36 -8.86 30.05
C SER A 168 4.28 -7.84 30.70
N LEU A 169 3.76 -6.62 30.89
CA LEU A 169 4.43 -5.53 31.60
C LEU A 169 3.45 -4.80 32.51
N ASP A 170 3.85 -4.52 33.75
CA ASP A 170 3.15 -3.56 34.62
C ASP A 170 3.90 -2.23 34.59
N LEU A 171 3.42 -1.32 33.74
CA LEU A 171 3.92 0.06 33.60
C LEU A 171 3.06 1.05 34.40
N GLY A 172 2.25 0.57 35.34
CA GLY A 172 1.47 1.44 36.22
C GLY A 172 2.39 2.35 37.04
N GLY A 173 2.01 3.61 37.22
CA GLY A 173 2.79 4.58 38.00
C GLY A 173 3.77 5.42 37.18
N TRP A 174 3.99 5.10 35.90
CA TRP A 174 4.81 5.92 35.02
C TRP A 174 4.16 7.28 34.71
N ASP A 175 4.96 8.35 34.77
CA ASP A 175 4.58 9.71 34.38
C ASP A 175 5.27 10.06 33.05
N THR A 176 4.59 9.80 31.94
CA THR A 176 5.14 10.01 30.60
C THR A 176 4.93 11.44 30.07
N LYS A 177 4.49 12.39 30.90
CA LYS A 177 4.03 13.71 30.43
C LYS A 177 5.07 14.49 29.62
N ASN A 178 6.36 14.20 29.80
CA ASN A 178 7.49 14.86 29.15
C ASN A 178 8.07 14.06 27.97
N VAL A 179 7.56 12.84 27.71
CA VAL A 179 8.05 11.98 26.64
C VAL A 179 7.65 12.57 25.29
N MET A 180 8.64 12.69 24.41
CA MET A 180 8.50 13.24 23.06
C MET A 180 8.41 12.15 21.99
N SER A 181 9.03 10.98 22.21
CA SER A 181 8.98 9.84 21.28
C SER A 181 8.77 8.50 22.00
N MET A 182 7.90 7.67 21.42
CA MET A 182 7.70 6.25 21.74
C MET A 182 7.71 5.39 20.46
N ASN A 183 8.33 5.88 19.39
CA ASN A 183 8.36 5.17 18.13
C ASN A 183 9.00 3.78 18.33
N GLN A 184 8.38 2.76 17.75
CA GLN A 184 8.85 1.36 17.80
C GLN A 184 9.06 0.80 19.23
N MET A 185 8.47 1.38 20.27
CA MET A 185 8.73 1.01 21.67
C MET A 185 8.52 -0.49 21.96
N PHE A 186 7.49 -1.12 21.38
CA PHE A 186 7.16 -2.54 21.52
C PHE A 186 7.21 -3.29 20.17
N TYR A 187 7.99 -2.79 19.22
CA TYR A 187 8.11 -3.42 17.91
C TYR A 187 8.57 -4.88 18.04
N SER A 188 7.89 -5.81 17.39
CA SER A 188 8.13 -7.26 17.44
C SER A 188 8.15 -7.86 18.85
N CYS A 189 7.39 -7.32 19.79
CA CYS A 189 7.06 -8.01 21.05
C CYS A 189 6.00 -9.10 20.81
N GLU A 190 6.38 -10.17 20.10
CA GLU A 190 5.44 -11.15 19.53
C GLU A 190 4.60 -11.89 20.57
N ALA A 191 5.12 -12.13 21.78
CA ALA A 191 4.43 -12.81 22.88
C ALA A 191 3.57 -11.89 23.77
N LEU A 192 3.63 -10.56 23.58
CA LEU A 192 2.89 -9.62 24.41
C LEU A 192 1.38 -9.76 24.16
N THR A 193 0.62 -10.06 25.21
CA THR A 193 -0.83 -10.37 25.08
C THR A 193 -1.74 -9.20 25.43
N SER A 194 -1.33 -8.38 26.38
CA SER A 194 -2.09 -7.19 26.80
C SER A 194 -1.17 -6.12 27.36
N LEU A 195 -1.60 -4.86 27.27
CA LEU A 195 -0.89 -3.74 27.87
C LEU A 195 -1.88 -2.68 28.34
N ASN A 196 -1.64 -2.16 29.55
CA ASN A 196 -2.41 -1.05 30.10
C ASN A 196 -1.55 0.22 30.10
N LEU A 197 -1.92 1.17 29.23
CA LEU A 197 -1.30 2.49 29.07
C LEU A 197 -2.21 3.61 29.53
N SER A 198 -3.23 3.29 30.33
CA SER A 198 -4.12 4.30 30.90
C SER A 198 -3.36 5.25 31.83
N GLY A 199 -3.74 6.52 31.76
CA GLY A 199 -3.16 7.57 32.61
C GLY A 199 -1.80 8.10 32.16
N TRP A 200 -1.24 7.59 31.06
CA TRP A 200 -0.05 8.16 30.44
C TRP A 200 -0.32 9.59 29.95
N GLY A 201 0.59 10.50 30.28
CA GLY A 201 0.57 11.87 29.76
C GLY A 201 1.17 11.91 28.37
N THR A 202 0.42 12.36 27.36
CA THR A 202 0.84 12.34 25.95
C THR A 202 1.00 13.74 25.33
N GLY A 203 0.99 14.79 26.14
CA GLY A 203 0.93 16.20 25.70
C GLY A 203 2.11 16.72 24.86
N TYR A 204 3.23 16.00 24.83
CA TYR A 204 4.40 16.30 24.01
C TYR A 204 4.77 15.19 23.03
N LEU A 205 4.03 14.08 23.01
CA LEU A 205 4.34 12.91 22.20
C LEU A 205 4.11 13.22 20.72
N ALA A 206 5.18 13.26 19.93
CA ALA A 206 5.18 13.68 18.52
C ALA A 206 5.29 12.49 17.54
N ASP A 207 5.89 11.38 17.96
CA ASP A 207 6.04 10.17 17.12
C ASP A 207 5.68 8.90 17.91
N ILE A 208 4.67 8.18 17.40
CA ILE A 208 4.22 6.86 17.90
C ILE A 208 4.21 5.82 16.77
N SER A 209 4.93 6.09 15.69
CA SER A 209 5.00 5.20 14.55
C SER A 209 5.54 3.83 14.98
N TYR A 210 4.92 2.79 14.44
CA TYR A 210 5.32 1.40 14.60
C TYR A 210 5.41 0.91 16.06
N MET A 211 4.75 1.60 16.99
CA MET A 211 4.88 1.35 18.43
C MET A 211 4.57 -0.10 18.81
N PHE A 212 3.57 -0.73 18.20
CA PHE A 212 3.17 -2.12 18.44
C PHE A 212 3.32 -3.00 17.20
N GLN A 213 4.10 -2.57 16.21
CA GLN A 213 4.27 -3.35 14.99
C GLN A 213 4.70 -4.78 15.32
N ASP A 214 4.06 -5.77 14.71
CA ASP A 214 4.33 -7.20 14.86
C ASP A 214 4.20 -7.73 16.31
N CYS A 215 3.41 -7.06 17.17
CA CYS A 215 2.90 -7.63 18.41
C CYS A 215 1.80 -8.67 18.11
N LYS A 216 2.19 -9.82 17.54
CA LYS A 216 1.28 -10.80 16.93
C LYS A 216 0.25 -11.38 17.92
N SER A 217 0.61 -11.51 19.19
CA SER A 217 -0.25 -12.06 20.25
C SER A 217 -1.07 -11.00 21.00
N LEU A 218 -0.97 -9.72 20.64
CA LEU A 218 -1.65 -8.65 21.35
C LEU A 218 -3.16 -8.74 21.15
N GLU A 219 -3.89 -9.10 22.20
CA GLU A 219 -5.35 -9.26 22.18
C GLU A 219 -6.07 -7.98 22.62
N THR A 220 -5.48 -7.24 23.55
CA THR A 220 -6.08 -6.02 24.11
C THR A 220 -5.03 -4.97 24.42
N ILE A 221 -5.41 -3.69 24.27
CA ILE A 221 -4.61 -2.55 24.70
C ILE A 221 -5.55 -1.49 25.27
N GLU A 222 -5.21 -0.97 26.44
CA GLU A 222 -5.98 0.10 27.11
C GLU A 222 -5.21 1.42 26.97
N MET A 223 -5.81 2.40 26.32
CA MET A 223 -5.18 3.70 25.98
C MET A 223 -6.02 4.91 26.40
N SER A 224 -6.91 4.75 27.38
CA SER A 224 -7.67 5.88 27.93
C SER A 224 -6.75 6.97 28.50
N GLY A 225 -7.06 8.22 28.16
CA GLY A 225 -6.27 9.39 28.56
C GLY A 225 -5.34 9.94 27.48
N TRP A 226 -5.25 9.31 26.31
CA TRP A 226 -4.42 9.77 25.20
C TRP A 226 -5.02 10.94 24.38
N ASN A 227 -5.97 11.67 24.95
CA ASN A 227 -6.67 12.79 24.29
C ASN A 227 -5.82 14.08 24.16
N GLY A 228 -4.66 14.15 24.81
CA GLY A 228 -3.70 15.24 24.69
C GLY A 228 -2.58 15.00 23.67
N CYS A 229 -2.59 13.85 22.99
CA CYS A 229 -1.51 13.44 22.08
C CYS A 229 -1.26 14.50 20.99
N LYS A 230 0.01 14.70 20.60
CA LYS A 230 0.41 15.61 19.53
C LYS A 230 1.08 14.89 18.36
N ALA A 231 0.86 13.59 18.24
CA ALA A 231 1.56 12.78 17.26
C ALA A 231 1.34 13.30 15.84
N GLU A 232 2.42 13.49 15.11
CA GLU A 232 2.42 13.84 13.68
C GLU A 232 2.50 12.57 12.81
N ASN A 233 3.10 11.50 13.35
CA ASN A 233 3.30 10.22 12.67
C ASN A 233 2.71 9.04 13.48
N MET A 234 1.74 8.35 12.89
CA MET A 234 1.12 7.13 13.43
C MET A 234 1.28 5.92 12.48
N ALA A 235 2.20 6.01 11.52
CA ALA A 235 2.46 4.96 10.56
C ALA A 235 2.69 3.60 11.24
N GLY A 236 1.99 2.56 10.79
CA GLY A 236 2.18 1.18 11.20
C GLY A 236 2.02 0.90 12.70
N MET A 237 1.35 1.77 13.47
CA MET A 237 1.25 1.65 14.93
C MET A 237 0.80 0.26 15.39
N PHE A 238 -0.16 -0.36 14.70
CA PHE A 238 -0.69 -1.71 14.96
C PHE A 238 -0.50 -2.66 13.78
N TYR A 239 0.48 -2.40 12.92
CA TYR A 239 0.82 -3.27 11.80
C TYR A 239 1.13 -4.68 12.31
N GLY A 240 0.55 -5.73 11.74
CA GLY A 240 0.86 -7.11 12.13
C GLY A 240 0.38 -7.51 13.53
N CYS A 241 -0.50 -6.75 14.18
CA CYS A 241 -1.16 -7.14 15.43
C CYS A 241 -2.32 -8.13 15.17
N HIS A 242 -2.00 -9.33 14.68
CA HIS A 242 -2.94 -10.31 14.14
C HIS A 242 -4.01 -10.80 15.15
N ALA A 243 -3.75 -10.72 16.45
CA ALA A 243 -4.66 -11.16 17.51
C ALA A 243 -5.69 -10.10 17.96
N LEU A 244 -5.53 -8.83 17.59
CA LEU A 244 -6.50 -7.78 17.95
C LEU A 244 -7.85 -8.08 17.27
N THR A 245 -8.93 -8.09 18.07
CA THR A 245 -10.30 -8.36 17.58
C THR A 245 -11.21 -7.13 17.65
N TYR A 246 -10.96 -6.24 18.61
CA TYR A 246 -11.64 -4.98 18.85
C TYR A 246 -10.64 -3.93 19.33
N LEU A 247 -10.83 -2.69 18.92
CA LEU A 247 -10.03 -1.57 19.40
C LEU A 247 -10.86 -0.29 19.46
N ASP A 248 -10.80 0.42 20.58
CA ASP A 248 -11.41 1.74 20.73
C ASP A 248 -10.32 2.83 20.74
N LEU A 249 -10.28 3.64 19.69
CA LEU A 249 -9.35 4.76 19.55
C LEU A 249 -10.07 6.09 19.45
N SER A 250 -11.36 6.13 19.80
CA SER A 250 -12.18 7.35 19.64
C SER A 250 -11.69 8.53 20.47
N SER A 251 -10.96 8.27 21.57
CA SER A 251 -10.39 9.33 22.41
C SER A 251 -8.99 9.79 21.99
N LEU A 252 -8.36 9.16 21.00
CA LEU A 252 -7.02 9.53 20.55
C LEU A 252 -7.08 10.84 19.77
N ASN A 253 -6.28 11.84 20.16
CA ASN A 253 -6.20 13.08 19.42
C ASN A 253 -5.35 12.89 18.15
N THR A 254 -5.97 13.01 16.98
CA THR A 254 -5.33 12.86 15.67
C THR A 254 -5.18 14.18 14.90
N SER A 255 -5.54 15.32 15.50
CA SER A 255 -5.57 16.62 14.81
C SER A 255 -4.24 17.08 14.20
N ASN A 256 -3.09 16.59 14.70
CA ASN A 256 -1.77 16.89 14.13
C ASN A 256 -1.22 15.80 13.20
N VAL A 257 -1.93 14.68 13.06
CA VAL A 257 -1.41 13.52 12.33
C VAL A 257 -1.38 13.82 10.84
N THR A 258 -0.22 13.62 10.23
CA THR A 258 -0.01 13.75 8.78
C THR A 258 0.17 12.40 8.10
N ASN A 259 0.59 11.36 8.84
CA ASN A 259 0.87 10.04 8.29
C ASN A 259 0.19 8.91 9.10
N MET A 260 -0.71 8.18 8.43
CA MET A 260 -1.42 7.01 8.97
C MET A 260 -1.16 5.73 8.16
N GLN A 261 -0.08 5.70 7.35
CA GLN A 261 0.16 4.57 6.46
C GLN A 261 0.22 3.25 7.24
N SER A 262 -0.40 2.21 6.70
CA SER A 262 -0.32 0.83 7.19
C SER A 262 -0.70 0.64 8.67
N MET A 263 -1.41 1.59 9.29
CA MET A 263 -1.64 1.61 10.74
C MET A 263 -2.24 0.32 11.30
N PHE A 264 -3.16 -0.31 10.56
CA PHE A 264 -3.80 -1.58 10.89
C PHE A 264 -3.56 -2.67 9.82
N SER A 265 -2.46 -2.56 9.07
CA SER A 265 -2.17 -3.52 7.99
C SER A 265 -1.73 -4.88 8.54
N ALA A 266 -2.20 -5.98 7.93
CA ALA A 266 -1.82 -7.34 8.31
C ALA A 266 -0.35 -7.67 8.00
N SER A 267 0.08 -7.41 6.75
CA SER A 267 1.49 -7.45 6.33
C SER A 267 1.63 -6.99 4.86
N GLU A 268 2.80 -6.54 4.42
CA GLU A 268 3.07 -6.26 3.00
C GLU A 268 3.21 -7.55 2.14
N ALA A 269 3.41 -8.71 2.77
CA ALA A 269 3.72 -9.99 2.10
C ALA A 269 2.49 -10.87 1.74
N GLY A 270 1.27 -10.32 1.77
CA GLY A 270 0.11 -10.86 1.03
C GLY A 270 -0.55 -12.16 1.52
N LEU A 271 -0.10 -12.81 2.61
CA LEU A 271 -0.68 -14.07 3.10
C LEU A 271 -1.31 -14.00 4.51
N ASN A 272 -1.03 -12.96 5.27
CA ASN A 272 -1.60 -12.79 6.61
C ASN A 272 -2.89 -11.94 6.57
N SER A 273 -3.63 -11.95 7.68
CA SER A 273 -4.86 -11.17 7.87
C SER A 273 -5.03 -10.75 9.34
N MET A 274 -5.53 -9.55 9.58
CA MET A 274 -5.88 -9.07 10.91
C MET A 274 -7.14 -9.78 11.43
N SER A 275 -7.23 -9.96 12.75
CA SER A 275 -8.45 -10.48 13.37
C SER A 275 -9.49 -9.42 13.72
N LEU A 276 -9.23 -8.15 13.39
CA LEU A 276 -10.09 -7.02 13.73
C LEU A 276 -11.48 -7.21 13.11
N THR A 277 -12.49 -7.23 13.97
CA THR A 277 -13.91 -7.30 13.58
C THR A 277 -14.61 -5.95 13.66
N SER A 278 -14.08 -5.04 14.50
CA SER A 278 -14.58 -3.69 14.71
C SER A 278 -13.46 -2.79 15.23
N ILE A 279 -13.46 -1.54 14.80
CA ILE A 279 -12.54 -0.49 15.27
C ILE A 279 -13.37 0.79 15.45
N ASN A 280 -13.25 1.46 16.59
CA ASN A 280 -13.90 2.75 16.83
C ASN A 280 -12.91 3.90 16.58
N VAL A 281 -13.12 4.62 15.47
CA VAL A 281 -12.34 5.79 15.02
C VAL A 281 -13.20 7.06 14.90
N SER A 282 -14.39 7.05 15.51
CA SER A 282 -15.41 8.11 15.32
C SER A 282 -14.99 9.50 15.85
N GLY A 283 -14.03 9.56 16.79
CA GLY A 283 -13.52 10.81 17.34
C GLY A 283 -12.29 11.37 16.62
N TRP A 284 -11.88 10.76 15.51
CA TRP A 284 -10.69 11.18 14.79
C TRP A 284 -10.93 12.46 13.99
N ASP A 285 -9.98 13.36 14.12
CA ASP A 285 -9.82 14.52 13.27
C ASP A 285 -8.72 14.22 12.25
N THR A 286 -9.10 14.06 10.98
CA THR A 286 -8.18 13.70 9.89
C THR A 286 -7.77 14.89 9.02
N HIS A 287 -8.09 16.12 9.42
CA HIS A 287 -7.93 17.31 8.57
C HIS A 287 -6.48 17.51 8.08
N ASN A 288 -5.47 17.10 8.85
CA ASN A 288 -4.05 17.25 8.47
C ASN A 288 -3.44 16.02 7.79
N VAL A 289 -4.20 14.93 7.64
CA VAL A 289 -3.65 13.66 7.13
C VAL A 289 -3.32 13.79 5.64
N GLN A 290 -2.11 13.38 5.27
CA GLN A 290 -1.59 13.41 3.90
C GLN A 290 -1.43 12.00 3.31
N ASN A 291 -1.14 11.00 4.14
CA ASN A 291 -0.88 9.63 3.71
C ASN A 291 -1.76 8.62 4.47
N MET A 292 -2.64 7.91 3.73
CA MET A 292 -3.53 6.85 4.24
C MET A 292 -3.25 5.49 3.56
N ARG A 293 -2.09 5.36 2.90
CA ARG A 293 -1.71 4.15 2.15
C ARG A 293 -1.79 2.90 3.03
N TYR A 294 -2.42 1.83 2.54
CA TYR A 294 -2.56 0.52 3.19
C TYR A 294 -3.13 0.54 4.62
N MET A 295 -3.80 1.61 5.05
CA MET A 295 -4.18 1.80 6.46
C MET A 295 -4.96 0.62 7.06
N PHE A 296 -5.87 -0.01 6.31
CA PHE A 296 -6.65 -1.19 6.72
C PHE A 296 -6.35 -2.43 5.87
N HIS A 297 -5.18 -2.50 5.24
CA HIS A 297 -4.81 -3.62 4.37
C HIS A 297 -4.88 -4.97 5.11
N GLY A 298 -5.61 -5.94 4.56
CA GLY A 298 -5.73 -7.28 5.15
C GLY A 298 -6.60 -7.33 6.41
N CYS A 299 -7.48 -6.34 6.61
CA CYS A 299 -8.54 -6.39 7.62
C CYS A 299 -9.73 -7.26 7.15
N ASP A 300 -9.46 -8.52 6.78
CA ASP A 300 -10.44 -9.40 6.12
C ASP A 300 -11.71 -9.66 6.94
N LYS A 301 -11.65 -9.54 8.27
CA LYS A 301 -12.78 -9.76 9.19
C LYS A 301 -13.55 -8.49 9.56
N LEU A 302 -13.08 -7.30 9.15
CA LEU A 302 -13.72 -6.03 9.45
C LEU A 302 -14.99 -5.89 8.61
N LYS A 303 -16.15 -5.84 9.28
CA LYS A 303 -17.46 -5.77 8.60
C LYS A 303 -17.93 -4.35 8.35
N THR A 304 -17.69 -3.48 9.31
CA THR A 304 -18.15 -2.09 9.31
C THR A 304 -17.04 -1.20 9.84
N LEU A 305 -16.90 -0.02 9.25
CA LEU A 305 -15.99 1.02 9.71
C LEU A 305 -16.67 2.37 9.45
N ASP A 306 -16.82 3.17 10.51
CA ASP A 306 -17.36 4.51 10.38
C ASP A 306 -16.25 5.49 10.02
N VAL A 307 -16.25 5.94 8.76
CA VAL A 307 -15.33 6.96 8.20
C VAL A 307 -16.08 8.20 7.73
N SER A 308 -17.36 8.33 8.10
CA SER A 308 -18.25 9.38 7.58
C SER A 308 -17.86 10.80 8.01
N GLY A 309 -17.16 10.91 9.15
CA GLY A 309 -16.64 12.17 9.70
C GLY A 309 -15.24 12.56 9.22
N TRP A 310 -14.61 11.78 8.35
CA TRP A 310 -13.23 12.04 7.93
C TRP A 310 -13.13 13.18 6.92
N GLU A 311 -12.20 14.08 7.18
CA GLU A 311 -11.78 15.16 6.28
C GLU A 311 -10.51 14.72 5.53
N THR A 312 -10.57 14.61 4.19
CA THR A 312 -9.47 14.05 3.38
C THR A 312 -8.80 15.05 2.44
N TYR A 313 -9.04 16.35 2.61
CA TYR A 313 -8.65 17.38 1.64
C TYR A 313 -7.13 17.51 1.41
N PHE A 314 -6.28 17.10 2.37
CA PHE A 314 -4.82 17.08 2.22
C PHE A 314 -4.25 15.70 1.83
N VAL A 315 -5.08 14.67 1.70
CA VAL A 315 -4.60 13.32 1.39
C VAL A 315 -4.12 13.26 -0.07
N THR A 316 -2.89 12.78 -0.26
CA THR A 316 -2.28 12.62 -1.59
C THR A 316 -2.15 11.16 -2.03
N ASP A 317 -2.16 10.21 -1.09
CA ASP A 317 -2.03 8.77 -1.34
C ASP A 317 -3.05 7.97 -0.51
N MET A 318 -3.94 7.25 -1.20
CA MET A 318 -4.93 6.33 -0.63
C MET A 318 -4.75 4.88 -1.15
N SER A 319 -3.59 4.59 -1.74
CA SER A 319 -3.35 3.29 -2.36
C SER A 319 -3.49 2.14 -1.37
N GLY A 320 -4.22 1.10 -1.77
CA GLY A 320 -4.47 -0.10 -1.00
C GLY A 320 -5.12 0.11 0.37
N MET A 321 -5.74 1.27 0.65
CA MET A 321 -6.27 1.61 1.96
C MET A 321 -7.20 0.53 2.54
N PHE A 322 -8.03 -0.10 1.70
CA PHE A 322 -8.94 -1.19 2.06
C PHE A 322 -8.62 -2.50 1.32
N LEU A 323 -7.40 -2.64 0.79
CA LEU A 323 -6.95 -3.87 0.12
C LEU A 323 -7.24 -5.09 1.01
N ARG A 324 -7.91 -6.12 0.44
CA ARG A 324 -8.29 -7.37 1.11
C ARG A 324 -9.22 -7.20 2.33
N CYS A 325 -10.00 -6.13 2.43
CA CYS A 325 -11.10 -6.02 3.40
C CYS A 325 -12.31 -6.89 2.99
N ASN A 326 -12.12 -8.21 2.98
CA ASN A 326 -13.05 -9.21 2.43
C ASN A 326 -14.47 -9.19 3.03
N SER A 327 -14.62 -8.85 4.32
CA SER A 327 -15.91 -8.82 5.01
C SER A 327 -16.63 -7.47 4.95
N LEU A 328 -15.99 -6.43 4.42
CA LEU A 328 -16.55 -5.08 4.33
C LEU A 328 -17.62 -5.06 3.22
N ASP A 329 -18.86 -4.72 3.56
CA ASP A 329 -19.99 -4.73 2.61
C ASP A 329 -20.41 -3.33 2.11
N GLY A 330 -19.94 -2.27 2.78
CA GLY A 330 -20.10 -0.86 2.40
C GLY A 330 -19.31 0.10 3.29
N LEU A 331 -19.14 1.34 2.83
CA LEU A 331 -18.55 2.46 3.55
C LEU A 331 -19.25 3.77 3.13
N ASP A 332 -19.38 4.72 4.04
CA ASP A 332 -19.78 6.08 3.69
C ASP A 332 -18.54 6.94 3.40
N VAL A 333 -18.20 7.04 2.11
CA VAL A 333 -17.09 7.86 1.57
C VAL A 333 -17.60 9.06 0.77
N SER A 334 -18.90 9.37 0.88
CA SER A 334 -19.60 10.34 0.02
C SER A 334 -19.17 11.79 0.26
N ASN A 335 -18.54 12.06 1.41
CA ASN A 335 -18.03 13.39 1.80
C ASN A 335 -16.52 13.56 1.59
N TRP A 336 -15.82 12.52 1.10
CA TRP A 336 -14.38 12.59 0.92
C TRP A 336 -14.02 13.58 -0.19
N ASN A 337 -13.07 14.46 0.11
CA ASN A 337 -12.44 15.31 -0.88
C ASN A 337 -11.17 14.62 -1.39
N THR A 338 -11.15 14.26 -2.67
CA THR A 338 -10.03 13.56 -3.31
C THR A 338 -9.21 14.46 -4.24
N SER A 339 -9.42 15.78 -4.24
CA SER A 339 -8.84 16.70 -5.25
C SER A 339 -7.31 16.76 -5.25
N LEU A 340 -6.65 16.33 -4.17
CA LEU A 340 -5.19 16.23 -4.06
C LEU A 340 -4.64 14.81 -4.21
N VAL A 341 -5.51 13.80 -4.31
CA VAL A 341 -5.10 12.41 -4.41
C VAL A 341 -4.45 12.14 -5.78
N THR A 342 -3.27 11.54 -5.75
CA THR A 342 -2.49 11.19 -6.94
C THR A 342 -2.44 9.68 -7.19
N ASN A 343 -2.71 8.88 -6.16
CA ASN A 343 -2.67 7.43 -6.20
C ASN A 343 -3.87 6.80 -5.47
N MET A 344 -4.66 6.02 -6.22
CA MET A 344 -5.81 5.25 -5.74
C MET A 344 -5.67 3.75 -6.08
N SER A 345 -4.47 3.31 -6.45
CA SER A 345 -4.24 1.93 -6.87
C SER A 345 -4.62 0.93 -5.76
N GLU A 346 -5.22 -0.19 -6.14
CA GLU A 346 -5.58 -1.30 -5.24
C GLU A 346 -6.50 -0.93 -4.07
N MET A 347 -7.08 0.28 -4.03
CA MET A 347 -7.78 0.81 -2.86
C MET A 347 -8.85 -0.13 -2.29
N PHE A 348 -9.61 -0.80 -3.16
CA PHE A 348 -10.64 -1.79 -2.82
C PHE A 348 -10.35 -3.18 -3.42
N LEU A 349 -9.10 -3.45 -3.83
CA LEU A 349 -8.75 -4.76 -4.40
C LEU A 349 -9.10 -5.88 -3.41
N SER A 350 -9.80 -6.90 -3.90
CA SER A 350 -10.30 -8.04 -3.12
C SER A 350 -11.21 -7.66 -1.93
N CYS A 351 -12.00 -6.57 -2.03
CA CYS A 351 -13.14 -6.35 -1.13
C CYS A 351 -14.32 -7.23 -1.55
N THR A 352 -14.22 -8.53 -1.34
CA THR A 352 -15.14 -9.52 -1.93
C THR A 352 -16.60 -9.42 -1.47
N SER A 353 -16.87 -8.76 -0.34
CA SER A 353 -18.23 -8.51 0.14
C SER A 353 -18.82 -7.15 -0.24
N LEU A 354 -18.03 -6.24 -0.80
CA LEU A 354 -18.48 -4.88 -1.14
C LEU A 354 -19.61 -4.93 -2.17
N THR A 355 -20.73 -4.28 -1.86
CA THR A 355 -21.93 -4.29 -2.72
C THR A 355 -22.15 -2.98 -3.46
N THR A 356 -21.86 -1.86 -2.82
CA THR A 356 -22.02 -0.50 -3.35
C THR A 356 -21.06 0.46 -2.66
N LEU A 357 -20.74 1.56 -3.33
CA LEU A 357 -19.93 2.66 -2.81
C LEU A 357 -20.33 3.94 -3.54
N ASP A 358 -20.58 5.02 -2.81
CA ASP A 358 -20.84 6.33 -3.42
C ASP A 358 -19.52 7.09 -3.64
N VAL A 359 -19.01 7.03 -4.87
CA VAL A 359 -17.79 7.73 -5.32
C VAL A 359 -18.10 8.85 -6.33
N SER A 360 -19.39 9.22 -6.46
CA SER A 360 -19.88 10.12 -7.51
C SER A 360 -19.32 11.54 -7.41
N LYS A 361 -18.84 11.94 -6.23
CA LYS A 361 -18.28 13.28 -5.95
C LYS A 361 -16.76 13.32 -5.90
N TRP A 362 -16.09 12.20 -6.15
CA TRP A 362 -14.64 12.15 -6.11
C TRP A 362 -14.05 12.97 -7.28
N ASP A 363 -13.16 13.90 -6.96
CA ASP A 363 -12.31 14.57 -7.94
C ASP A 363 -11.08 13.70 -8.18
N THR A 364 -10.97 13.15 -9.40
CA THR A 364 -9.85 12.29 -9.80
C THR A 364 -8.86 13.00 -10.72
N GLY A 365 -8.97 14.32 -10.93
CA GLY A 365 -8.21 15.06 -11.94
C GLY A 365 -6.70 15.13 -11.71
N LEU A 366 -6.21 14.73 -10.52
CA LEU A 366 -4.78 14.58 -10.21
C LEU A 366 -4.30 13.12 -10.15
N VAL A 367 -5.21 12.15 -10.24
CA VAL A 367 -4.87 10.74 -10.10
C VAL A 367 -4.08 10.27 -11.32
N THR A 368 -2.98 9.56 -11.06
CA THR A 368 -2.08 9.01 -12.08
C THR A 368 -2.06 7.49 -12.11
N ASP A 369 -2.48 6.85 -11.01
CA ASP A 369 -2.47 5.40 -10.81
C ASP A 369 -3.81 4.93 -10.21
N MET A 370 -4.54 4.08 -10.96
CA MET A 370 -5.81 3.46 -10.57
C MET A 370 -5.80 1.94 -10.81
N HIS A 371 -4.62 1.33 -10.97
CA HIS A 371 -4.57 -0.10 -11.28
C HIS A 371 -5.23 -0.92 -10.18
N SER A 372 -5.93 -2.00 -10.59
CA SER A 372 -6.61 -2.94 -9.69
C SER A 372 -7.60 -2.34 -8.69
N MET A 373 -8.03 -1.07 -8.81
CA MET A 373 -8.75 -0.35 -7.76
C MET A 373 -10.00 -1.09 -7.21
N PHE A 374 -10.80 -1.71 -8.09
CA PHE A 374 -11.97 -2.51 -7.71
C PHE A 374 -11.82 -4.00 -8.03
N SER A 375 -10.61 -4.44 -8.40
CA SER A 375 -10.37 -5.83 -8.78
C SER A 375 -10.81 -6.79 -7.69
N GLY A 376 -11.50 -7.88 -8.03
CA GLY A 376 -11.98 -8.88 -7.07
C GLY A 376 -13.12 -8.41 -6.16
N CYS A 377 -13.79 -7.29 -6.44
CA CYS A 377 -15.04 -6.90 -5.78
C CYS A 377 -16.21 -7.78 -6.26
N LEU A 378 -16.21 -9.05 -5.85
CA LEU A 378 -17.11 -10.09 -6.38
C LEU A 378 -18.60 -9.78 -6.26
N LYS A 379 -19.01 -8.97 -5.28
CA LYS A 379 -20.41 -8.60 -5.04
C LYS A 379 -20.81 -7.22 -5.54
N LEU A 380 -19.89 -6.44 -6.11
CA LEU A 380 -20.18 -5.10 -6.59
C LEU A 380 -21.12 -5.17 -7.80
N GLU A 381 -22.31 -4.59 -7.67
CA GLU A 381 -23.34 -4.66 -8.73
C GLU A 381 -23.30 -3.45 -9.66
N SER A 382 -22.92 -2.28 -9.14
CA SER A 382 -22.79 -1.02 -9.88
C SER A 382 -21.83 -0.05 -9.17
N ILE A 383 -21.17 0.81 -9.93
CA ILE A 383 -20.35 1.92 -9.42
C ILE A 383 -20.52 3.14 -10.32
N ASP A 384 -20.80 4.30 -9.73
CA ASP A 384 -20.96 5.55 -10.49
C ASP A 384 -19.62 6.27 -10.61
N VAL A 385 -19.01 6.16 -11.80
CA VAL A 385 -17.74 6.81 -12.17
C VAL A 385 -17.94 7.90 -13.22
N THR A 386 -19.18 8.37 -13.41
CA THR A 386 -19.53 9.25 -14.53
C THR A 386 -18.84 10.61 -14.50
N PHE A 387 -18.44 11.10 -13.33
CA PHE A 387 -17.76 12.40 -13.17
C PHE A 387 -16.24 12.29 -13.05
N TRP A 388 -15.66 11.10 -13.20
CA TRP A 388 -14.23 10.91 -13.06
C TRP A 388 -13.49 11.53 -14.24
N ASP A 389 -12.46 12.33 -13.92
CA ASP A 389 -11.46 12.83 -14.87
C ASP A 389 -10.23 11.91 -14.83
N THR A 390 -10.03 11.12 -15.88
CA THR A 390 -8.91 10.17 -15.96
C THR A 390 -7.78 10.64 -16.87
N ARG A 391 -7.77 11.91 -17.31
CA ARG A 391 -6.80 12.43 -18.31
C ARG A 391 -5.34 12.28 -17.89
N LYS A 392 -5.05 12.22 -16.60
CA LYS A 392 -3.69 12.03 -16.05
C LYS A 392 -3.35 10.59 -15.70
N VAL A 393 -4.30 9.67 -15.78
CA VAL A 393 -4.10 8.27 -15.44
C VAL A 393 -3.18 7.61 -16.47
N THR A 394 -2.15 6.93 -15.98
CA THR A 394 -1.18 6.20 -16.80
C THR A 394 -1.26 4.68 -16.61
N LYS A 395 -1.77 4.24 -15.45
CA LYS A 395 -1.96 2.84 -15.10
C LYS A 395 -3.41 2.57 -14.72
N MET A 396 -4.06 1.68 -15.47
CA MET A 396 -5.47 1.33 -15.34
C MET A 396 -5.71 -0.18 -15.51
N ASN A 397 -4.63 -0.97 -15.56
CA ASN A 397 -4.71 -2.42 -15.68
C ASN A 397 -5.48 -3.03 -14.50
N SER A 398 -6.21 -4.10 -14.77
CA SER A 398 -7.02 -4.85 -13.81
C SER A 398 -8.10 -4.07 -13.07
N MET A 399 -8.41 -2.82 -13.43
CA MET A 399 -9.24 -1.91 -12.61
C MET A 399 -10.57 -2.52 -12.14
N PHE A 400 -11.26 -3.26 -13.00
CA PHE A 400 -12.52 -3.95 -12.71
C PHE A 400 -12.42 -5.48 -12.81
N SER A 401 -11.21 -6.04 -12.88
CA SER A 401 -11.00 -7.48 -13.00
C SER A 401 -11.75 -8.25 -11.91
N ASN A 402 -12.37 -9.38 -12.23
CA ASN A 402 -13.14 -10.21 -11.30
C ASN A 402 -14.32 -9.49 -10.60
N CYS A 403 -14.85 -8.39 -11.16
CA CYS A 403 -16.13 -7.82 -10.70
C CYS A 403 -17.31 -8.65 -11.27
N VAL A 404 -17.44 -9.90 -10.82
CA VAL A 404 -18.34 -10.90 -11.45
C VAL A 404 -19.81 -10.50 -11.48
N LYS A 405 -20.24 -9.64 -10.54
CA LYS A 405 -21.62 -9.14 -10.43
C LYS A 405 -21.86 -7.78 -11.08
N LEU A 406 -20.82 -7.11 -11.57
CA LEU A 406 -20.96 -5.81 -12.22
C LEU A 406 -21.73 -6.01 -13.52
N ASN A 407 -22.93 -5.44 -13.59
CA ASN A 407 -23.84 -5.66 -14.72
C ASN A 407 -23.82 -4.53 -15.75
N SER A 408 -23.40 -3.34 -15.35
CA SER A 408 -23.25 -2.16 -16.19
C SER A 408 -22.24 -1.19 -15.58
N ILE A 409 -21.58 -0.41 -16.43
CA ILE A 409 -20.68 0.66 -16.03
C ILE A 409 -20.68 1.75 -17.09
N ASN A 410 -20.79 3.01 -16.68
CA ASN A 410 -20.75 4.15 -17.58
C ASN A 410 -19.35 4.76 -17.61
N LEU A 411 -18.68 4.67 -18.76
CA LEU A 411 -17.30 5.09 -18.98
C LEU A 411 -17.17 6.32 -19.89
N VAL A 412 -18.25 7.08 -20.09
CA VAL A 412 -18.31 8.16 -21.09
C VAL A 412 -17.20 9.22 -20.95
N ASN A 413 -16.74 9.48 -19.72
CA ASN A 413 -15.70 10.48 -19.42
C ASN A 413 -14.30 9.88 -19.20
N PHE A 414 -14.12 8.57 -19.42
CA PHE A 414 -12.79 7.96 -19.32
C PHE A 414 -11.93 8.39 -20.52
N ASP A 415 -10.95 9.25 -20.27
CA ASP A 415 -9.84 9.51 -21.18
C ASP A 415 -8.70 8.53 -20.87
N THR A 416 -8.38 7.66 -21.83
CA THR A 416 -7.30 6.67 -21.71
C THR A 416 -6.06 7.01 -22.54
N TYR A 417 -5.94 8.23 -23.08
CA TYR A 417 -4.84 8.63 -23.98
C TYR A 417 -3.44 8.41 -23.40
N ASN A 418 -3.30 8.54 -22.08
CA ASN A 418 -2.04 8.36 -21.37
C ASN A 418 -1.80 6.94 -20.83
N VAL A 419 -2.77 6.03 -20.97
CA VAL A 419 -2.67 4.65 -20.50
C VAL A 419 -1.79 3.84 -21.46
N THR A 420 -0.84 3.08 -20.90
CA THR A 420 0.05 2.20 -21.68
C THR A 420 -0.23 0.71 -21.47
N ASN A 421 -0.92 0.35 -20.40
CA ASN A 421 -1.24 -1.04 -20.03
C ASN A 421 -2.72 -1.16 -19.64
N MET A 422 -3.46 -2.02 -20.35
CA MET A 422 -4.88 -2.34 -20.14
C MET A 422 -5.10 -3.83 -19.82
N GLU A 423 -4.05 -4.53 -19.38
CA GLU A 423 -4.11 -5.95 -19.01
C GLU A 423 -5.24 -6.20 -18.01
N TRP A 424 -6.03 -7.25 -18.20
CA TRP A 424 -7.13 -7.68 -17.31
C TRP A 424 -8.22 -6.64 -16.99
N MET A 425 -8.27 -5.48 -17.64
CA MET A 425 -9.10 -4.33 -17.19
C MET A 425 -10.56 -4.71 -16.84
N PHE A 426 -11.19 -5.55 -17.66
CA PHE A 426 -12.54 -6.09 -17.47
C PHE A 426 -12.59 -7.63 -17.39
N ALA A 427 -11.45 -8.29 -17.19
CA ALA A 427 -11.40 -9.75 -17.12
C ALA A 427 -12.35 -10.27 -16.03
N HIS A 428 -13.06 -11.38 -16.29
CA HIS A 428 -14.01 -12.00 -15.37
C HIS A 428 -15.15 -11.07 -14.91
N CYS A 429 -15.50 -10.03 -15.68
CA CYS A 429 -16.75 -9.29 -15.50
C CYS A 429 -17.94 -10.09 -16.09
N GLU A 430 -18.23 -11.24 -15.47
CA GLU A 430 -19.14 -12.26 -16.02
C GLU A 430 -20.59 -11.79 -16.21
N SER A 431 -21.01 -10.73 -15.52
CA SER A 431 -22.38 -10.19 -15.58
C SER A 431 -22.58 -9.08 -16.61
N LEU A 432 -21.51 -8.49 -17.16
CA LEU A 432 -21.62 -7.43 -18.18
C LEU A 432 -22.25 -8.00 -19.46
N THR A 433 -23.28 -7.32 -19.96
CA THR A 433 -23.95 -7.65 -21.23
C THR A 433 -23.57 -6.72 -22.38
N GLU A 434 -23.18 -5.50 -22.04
CA GLU A 434 -22.73 -4.44 -22.95
C GLU A 434 -21.60 -3.64 -22.30
N LEU A 435 -20.80 -2.99 -23.12
CA LEU A 435 -19.71 -2.13 -22.67
C LEU A 435 -19.46 -1.04 -23.73
N ASP A 436 -19.68 0.23 -23.36
CA ASP A 436 -19.42 1.37 -24.23
C ASP A 436 -17.97 1.83 -24.07
N LEU A 437 -17.19 1.73 -25.16
CA LEU A 437 -15.76 2.04 -25.21
C LEU A 437 -15.44 3.20 -26.16
N ARG A 438 -16.43 3.99 -26.59
CA ARG A 438 -16.23 5.05 -27.58
C ARG A 438 -15.28 6.17 -27.11
N SER A 439 -15.15 6.36 -25.80
CA SER A 439 -14.22 7.32 -25.19
C SER A 439 -12.76 6.84 -25.15
N PHE A 440 -12.51 5.54 -25.38
CA PHE A 440 -11.18 4.98 -25.20
C PHE A 440 -10.25 5.41 -26.34
N ASN A 441 -9.09 5.96 -25.96
CA ASN A 441 -7.96 6.18 -26.85
C ASN A 441 -6.84 5.22 -26.48
N THR A 442 -6.55 4.26 -27.35
CA THR A 442 -5.53 3.22 -27.09
C THR A 442 -4.20 3.48 -27.80
N SER A 443 -3.98 4.66 -28.38
CA SER A 443 -2.83 4.97 -29.25
C SER A 443 -1.44 4.91 -28.56
N LYS A 444 -1.40 4.78 -27.23
CA LYS A 444 -0.18 4.56 -26.44
C LYS A 444 -0.12 3.18 -25.77
N VAL A 445 -1.16 2.38 -25.88
CA VAL A 445 -1.25 1.07 -25.24
C VAL A 445 -0.29 0.10 -25.92
N THR A 446 0.50 -0.61 -25.10
CA THR A 446 1.42 -1.66 -25.55
C THR A 446 0.98 -3.06 -25.11
N ASP A 447 0.17 -3.16 -24.06
CA ASP A 447 -0.32 -4.43 -23.50
C ASP A 447 -1.85 -4.41 -23.29
N MET A 448 -2.54 -5.38 -23.90
CA MET A 448 -3.99 -5.60 -23.82
C MET A 448 -4.35 -7.05 -23.45
N GLN A 449 -3.41 -7.81 -22.86
CA GLN A 449 -3.68 -9.21 -22.55
C GLN A 449 -4.88 -9.35 -21.59
N TRP A 450 -5.70 -10.38 -21.79
CA TRP A 450 -6.86 -10.69 -20.94
C TRP A 450 -7.92 -9.59 -20.80
N MET A 451 -7.86 -8.48 -21.55
CA MET A 451 -8.67 -7.28 -21.29
C MET A 451 -10.17 -7.55 -21.08
N PHE A 452 -10.75 -8.47 -21.86
CA PHE A 452 -12.17 -8.87 -21.77
C PHE A 452 -12.34 -10.36 -21.44
N ALA A 453 -11.28 -11.06 -21.04
CA ALA A 453 -11.32 -12.50 -20.84
C ALA A 453 -12.43 -12.90 -19.85
N ASN A 454 -13.20 -13.94 -20.16
CA ASN A 454 -14.32 -14.44 -19.38
C ASN A 454 -15.43 -13.41 -19.12
N CYS A 455 -15.61 -12.41 -20.00
CA CYS A 455 -16.87 -11.65 -20.08
C CYS A 455 -17.96 -12.51 -20.72
N ILE A 456 -18.39 -13.56 -20.01
CA ILE A 456 -19.18 -14.67 -20.57
C ILE A 456 -20.58 -14.25 -21.10
N ARG A 457 -21.11 -13.09 -20.68
CA ARG A 457 -22.45 -12.57 -21.06
C ARG A 457 -22.41 -11.40 -22.03
N LEU A 458 -21.23 -10.93 -22.43
CA LEU A 458 -21.08 -9.82 -23.37
C LEU A 458 -21.55 -10.27 -24.76
N THR A 459 -22.65 -9.71 -25.24
CA THR A 459 -23.28 -10.15 -26.52
C THR A 459 -22.73 -9.43 -27.74
N ALA A 460 -22.25 -8.20 -27.54
CA ALA A 460 -21.62 -7.38 -28.56
C ALA A 460 -20.52 -6.54 -27.90
N LEU A 461 -19.49 -6.22 -28.67
CA LEU A 461 -18.38 -5.40 -28.22
C LEU A 461 -17.85 -4.60 -29.40
N ASP A 462 -17.99 -3.27 -29.32
CA ASP A 462 -17.43 -2.36 -30.30
C ASP A 462 -16.01 -1.96 -29.88
N VAL A 463 -15.03 -2.33 -30.71
CA VAL A 463 -13.61 -1.98 -30.56
C VAL A 463 -13.10 -1.16 -31.74
N SER A 464 -13.99 -0.54 -32.52
CA SER A 464 -13.63 0.26 -33.70
C SER A 464 -12.75 1.48 -33.37
N SER A 465 -12.87 2.01 -32.15
CA SER A 465 -12.06 3.13 -31.65
C SER A 465 -10.61 2.74 -31.30
N PHE A 466 -10.27 1.45 -31.25
CA PHE A 466 -8.97 1.00 -30.77
C PHE A 466 -7.90 1.21 -31.84
N ASN A 467 -6.93 2.08 -31.54
CA ASN A 467 -5.65 2.12 -32.22
C ASN A 467 -4.68 1.11 -31.59
N THR A 468 -4.33 0.06 -32.33
CA THR A 468 -3.45 -1.01 -31.86
C THR A 468 -2.04 -0.98 -32.47
N GLU A 469 -1.67 0.09 -33.18
CA GLU A 469 -0.38 0.22 -33.91
C GLU A 469 0.87 0.09 -33.00
N LYS A 470 0.72 0.29 -31.69
CA LYS A 470 1.79 0.14 -30.69
C LYS A 470 1.67 -1.09 -29.81
N VAL A 471 0.59 -1.86 -29.95
CA VAL A 471 0.35 -3.05 -29.13
C VAL A 471 1.37 -4.13 -29.47
N GLN A 472 1.98 -4.69 -28.42
CA GLN A 472 2.94 -5.79 -28.50
C GLN A 472 2.33 -7.10 -28.04
N THR A 473 1.44 -7.06 -27.03
CA THR A 473 0.83 -8.25 -26.43
C THR A 473 -0.69 -8.09 -26.31
N MET A 474 -1.45 -9.08 -26.80
CA MET A 474 -2.92 -9.13 -26.74
C MET A 474 -3.45 -10.57 -26.59
N GLY A 475 -2.63 -11.46 -26.03
CA GLY A 475 -3.03 -12.82 -25.69
C GLY A 475 -4.27 -12.83 -24.81
N GLN A 476 -5.13 -13.83 -25.02
CA GLN A 476 -6.35 -14.05 -24.24
C GLN A 476 -7.35 -12.87 -24.20
N MET A 477 -7.20 -11.84 -25.05
CA MET A 477 -8.00 -10.62 -24.98
C MET A 477 -9.51 -10.88 -24.95
N PHE A 478 -10.01 -11.85 -25.71
CA PHE A 478 -11.42 -12.25 -25.79
C PHE A 478 -11.67 -13.69 -25.29
N ASN A 479 -10.69 -14.29 -24.60
CA ASN A 479 -10.77 -15.67 -24.12
C ASN A 479 -12.06 -15.90 -23.33
N GLY A 480 -12.86 -16.91 -23.67
CA GLY A 480 -14.05 -17.26 -22.90
C GLY A 480 -15.21 -16.27 -23.00
N CYS A 481 -15.20 -15.29 -23.91
CA CYS A 481 -16.36 -14.45 -24.21
C CYS A 481 -17.45 -15.24 -24.96
N ARG A 482 -18.12 -16.15 -24.24
CA ARG A 482 -19.01 -17.18 -24.81
C ARG A 482 -20.27 -16.63 -25.45
N ALA A 483 -20.69 -15.41 -25.12
CA ALA A 483 -21.90 -14.80 -25.67
C ALA A 483 -21.67 -13.98 -26.95
N LEU A 484 -20.42 -13.65 -27.29
CA LEU A 484 -20.11 -12.93 -28.53
C LEU A 484 -20.44 -13.81 -29.73
N THR A 485 -21.17 -13.26 -30.70
CA THR A 485 -21.54 -13.96 -31.94
C THR A 485 -20.77 -13.48 -33.15
N ALA A 486 -20.37 -12.21 -33.15
CA ALA A 486 -19.50 -11.62 -34.16
C ALA A 486 -18.55 -10.63 -33.48
N LEU A 487 -17.37 -10.44 -34.07
CA LEU A 487 -16.41 -9.47 -33.59
C LEU A 487 -15.74 -8.75 -34.77
N ASP A 488 -15.81 -7.43 -34.76
CA ASP A 488 -15.14 -6.59 -35.74
C ASP A 488 -13.83 -6.06 -35.17
N ILE A 489 -12.72 -6.59 -35.66
CA ILE A 489 -11.35 -6.14 -35.37
C ILE A 489 -10.65 -5.67 -36.64
N SER A 490 -11.42 -5.20 -37.63
CA SER A 490 -10.87 -4.76 -38.91
C SER A 490 -9.93 -3.57 -38.80
N GLY A 491 -10.12 -2.73 -37.78
CA GLY A 491 -9.23 -1.61 -37.45
C GLY A 491 -7.91 -2.01 -36.77
N PHE A 492 -7.72 -3.28 -36.39
CA PHE A 492 -6.53 -3.68 -35.65
C PHE A 492 -5.28 -3.75 -36.55
N ASP A 493 -4.20 -3.12 -36.10
CA ASP A 493 -2.84 -3.29 -36.63
C ASP A 493 -2.05 -4.24 -35.74
N THR A 494 -1.94 -5.50 -36.16
CA THR A 494 -1.24 -6.53 -35.38
C THR A 494 0.19 -6.78 -35.85
N ARG A 495 0.73 -5.95 -36.77
CA ARG A 495 2.07 -6.15 -37.35
C ARG A 495 3.21 -6.09 -36.32
N LYS A 496 2.99 -5.46 -35.17
CA LYS A 496 3.96 -5.39 -34.05
C LYS A 496 3.63 -6.34 -32.90
N VAL A 497 2.53 -7.08 -32.97
CA VAL A 497 2.09 -8.00 -31.91
C VAL A 497 2.96 -9.25 -31.93
N ASN A 498 3.67 -9.49 -30.83
CA ASN A 498 4.55 -10.64 -30.65
C ASN A 498 3.93 -11.74 -29.75
N TYR A 499 2.79 -11.49 -29.12
CA TYR A 499 2.04 -12.46 -28.31
C TYR A 499 0.52 -12.32 -28.45
N MET A 500 -0.13 -13.37 -28.96
CA MET A 500 -1.60 -13.47 -29.11
C MET A 500 -2.13 -14.89 -28.91
N SER A 501 -1.49 -15.66 -28.01
CA SER A 501 -1.96 -16.99 -27.63
C SER A 501 -3.37 -16.92 -27.05
N GLN A 502 -4.18 -17.94 -27.35
CA GLN A 502 -5.52 -18.11 -26.76
C GLN A 502 -6.46 -16.90 -26.91
N MET A 503 -6.20 -16.00 -27.88
CA MET A 503 -6.92 -14.73 -28.06
C MET A 503 -8.44 -14.89 -28.11
N PHE A 504 -8.92 -15.93 -28.80
CA PHE A 504 -10.35 -16.25 -28.95
C PHE A 504 -10.74 -17.57 -28.26
N MET A 505 -9.83 -18.23 -27.55
CA MET A 505 -10.09 -19.57 -26.99
C MET A 505 -11.38 -19.57 -26.15
N GLY A 506 -12.26 -20.54 -26.38
CA GLY A 506 -13.51 -20.70 -25.64
C GLY A 506 -14.61 -19.68 -25.97
N THR A 507 -14.46 -18.87 -27.03
CA THR A 507 -15.53 -18.02 -27.58
C THR A 507 -16.52 -18.86 -28.39
N SER A 508 -17.22 -19.78 -27.71
CA SER A 508 -17.93 -20.90 -28.36
C SER A 508 -19.04 -20.48 -29.34
N ASN A 509 -19.65 -19.31 -29.16
CA ASN A 509 -20.71 -18.78 -30.03
C ASN A 509 -20.19 -17.82 -31.11
N LEU A 510 -18.90 -17.49 -31.10
CA LEU A 510 -18.31 -16.56 -32.06
C LEU A 510 -18.32 -17.21 -33.44
N ALA A 511 -19.19 -16.72 -34.30
CA ALA A 511 -19.42 -17.25 -35.64
C ALA A 511 -18.58 -16.53 -36.69
N THR A 512 -18.30 -15.24 -36.50
CA THR A 512 -17.61 -14.41 -37.49
C THR A 512 -16.62 -13.47 -36.83
N ILE A 513 -15.41 -13.39 -37.39
CA ILE A 513 -14.38 -12.43 -37.02
C ILE A 513 -14.01 -11.65 -38.27
N TYR A 514 -14.14 -10.32 -38.21
CA TYR A 514 -13.76 -9.43 -39.30
C TYR A 514 -12.36 -8.86 -39.06
N VAL A 515 -11.50 -8.94 -40.08
CA VAL A 515 -10.15 -8.37 -40.07
C VAL A 515 -9.94 -7.46 -41.27
N GLY A 516 -8.99 -6.53 -41.15
CA GLY A 516 -8.59 -5.60 -42.21
C GLY A 516 -7.16 -5.86 -42.70
N GLU A 517 -6.67 -4.99 -43.57
CA GLU A 517 -5.37 -5.13 -44.24
C GLU A 517 -4.15 -5.15 -43.30
N ASN A 518 -4.26 -4.58 -42.10
CA ASN A 518 -3.16 -4.49 -41.14
C ASN A 518 -3.11 -5.68 -40.16
N TRP A 519 -3.98 -6.68 -40.35
CA TRP A 519 -3.90 -7.94 -39.63
C TRP A 519 -2.72 -8.80 -40.14
N SER A 520 -1.79 -9.13 -39.26
CA SER A 520 -0.64 -10.01 -39.52
C SER A 520 -0.30 -10.88 -38.31
N THR A 521 0.23 -12.08 -38.58
CA THR A 521 0.74 -13.01 -37.56
C THR A 521 2.25 -13.29 -37.69
N ASP A 522 2.94 -12.48 -38.49
CA ASP A 522 4.35 -12.67 -38.86
C ASP A 522 5.31 -12.34 -37.71
N ALA A 523 4.96 -11.34 -36.90
CA ALA A 523 5.75 -10.92 -35.74
C ALA A 523 5.74 -11.94 -34.58
N LEU A 524 4.91 -12.98 -34.67
CA LEU A 524 4.89 -14.07 -33.69
C LEU A 524 6.10 -14.98 -33.84
N SER A 525 7.19 -14.60 -33.19
CA SER A 525 8.39 -15.43 -33.05
C SER A 525 8.26 -16.37 -31.86
N SER A 526 8.52 -17.66 -32.06
CA SER A 526 8.54 -18.65 -30.99
C SER A 526 9.47 -18.22 -29.84
N SER A 527 8.92 -17.98 -28.66
CA SER A 527 9.70 -17.96 -27.42
C SER A 527 9.91 -19.41 -26.93
N TYR A 528 10.98 -19.65 -26.18
CA TYR A 528 11.35 -21.00 -25.73
C TYR A 528 10.34 -21.64 -24.76
N TYR A 529 9.44 -20.86 -24.16
CA TYR A 529 8.59 -21.30 -23.03
C TYR A 529 7.10 -21.41 -23.35
N TYR A 530 6.57 -20.62 -24.30
CA TYR A 530 5.18 -20.69 -24.74
C TYR A 530 5.09 -20.36 -26.24
N PRO A 531 4.38 -21.14 -27.06
CA PRO A 531 4.13 -20.76 -28.44
C PRO A 531 3.26 -19.49 -28.43
N PRO A 532 3.70 -18.37 -29.04
CA PRO A 532 3.02 -17.06 -28.97
C PRO A 532 1.65 -16.99 -29.69
N SER A 533 1.18 -18.12 -30.24
CA SER A 533 -0.14 -18.32 -30.87
C SER A 533 -0.79 -19.66 -30.48
N SER A 534 -0.32 -20.32 -29.42
CA SER A 534 -0.91 -21.60 -29.01
C SER A 534 -2.40 -21.44 -28.71
N GLU A 535 -3.21 -22.36 -29.24
CA GLU A 535 -4.63 -22.48 -28.88
C GLU A 535 -5.48 -21.23 -29.18
N MET A 536 -5.07 -20.36 -30.11
CA MET A 536 -5.78 -19.13 -30.50
C MET A 536 -7.30 -19.32 -30.69
N PHE A 537 -7.70 -20.42 -31.35
CA PHE A 537 -9.10 -20.72 -31.67
C PHE A 537 -9.67 -21.93 -30.91
N LYS A 538 -8.95 -22.46 -29.92
CA LYS A 538 -9.39 -23.66 -29.20
C LYS A 538 -10.81 -23.46 -28.66
N ASP A 539 -11.69 -24.43 -28.92
CA ASP A 539 -13.10 -24.42 -28.50
C ASP A 539 -13.96 -23.27 -29.11
N CYS A 540 -13.55 -22.68 -30.25
CA CYS A 540 -14.36 -21.74 -31.04
C CYS A 540 -15.36 -22.46 -31.95
N THR A 541 -16.23 -23.30 -31.37
CA THR A 541 -17.02 -24.31 -32.11
C THR A 541 -18.01 -23.77 -33.14
N SER A 542 -18.38 -22.48 -33.07
CA SER A 542 -19.32 -21.85 -34.02
C SER A 542 -18.63 -21.11 -35.16
N LEU A 543 -17.29 -21.03 -35.17
CA LEU A 543 -16.53 -20.18 -36.08
C LEU A 543 -16.62 -20.67 -37.53
N VAL A 544 -16.96 -19.76 -38.44
CA VAL A 544 -17.04 -20.01 -39.88
C VAL A 544 -16.37 -18.85 -40.64
N GLY A 545 -15.35 -19.17 -41.44
CA GLY A 545 -14.68 -18.24 -42.34
C GLY A 545 -15.59 -17.79 -43.50
N SER A 546 -15.25 -16.68 -44.15
CA SER A 546 -16.10 -16.05 -45.19
C SER A 546 -16.42 -16.92 -46.43
N LYS A 547 -15.69 -18.02 -46.65
CA LYS A 547 -15.89 -18.98 -47.73
C LYS A 547 -16.34 -20.36 -47.22
N GLY A 548 -16.77 -20.43 -45.96
CA GLY A 548 -17.39 -21.60 -45.35
C GLY A 548 -16.43 -22.54 -44.63
N THR A 549 -15.17 -22.14 -44.40
CA THR A 549 -14.25 -22.91 -43.56
C THR A 549 -14.78 -22.94 -42.12
N THR A 550 -15.24 -24.11 -41.66
CA THR A 550 -15.75 -24.31 -40.29
C THR A 550 -14.62 -24.66 -39.32
N TYR A 551 -14.77 -24.31 -38.05
CA TYR A 551 -13.88 -24.73 -36.97
C TYR A 551 -13.47 -26.22 -37.02
N ASP A 552 -12.18 -26.46 -36.87
CA ASP A 552 -11.57 -27.80 -36.73
C ASP A 552 -10.60 -27.80 -35.54
N ALA A 553 -10.78 -28.77 -34.63
CA ALA A 553 -9.96 -28.90 -33.42
C ALA A 553 -8.47 -29.21 -33.69
N ASN A 554 -8.10 -29.61 -34.91
CA ASN A 554 -6.71 -29.79 -35.32
C ASN A 554 -6.05 -28.48 -35.78
N PHE A 555 -6.84 -27.45 -36.12
CA PHE A 555 -6.39 -26.18 -36.66
C PHE A 555 -6.82 -25.04 -35.73
N ILE A 556 -6.12 -24.93 -34.61
CA ILE A 556 -6.47 -24.02 -33.50
C ILE A 556 -5.41 -22.94 -33.24
N ASP A 557 -4.40 -22.83 -34.09
CA ASP A 557 -3.30 -21.88 -33.96
C ASP A 557 -3.33 -20.81 -35.07
N LYS A 558 -2.24 -20.04 -35.19
CA LYS A 558 -2.15 -18.95 -36.16
C LYS A 558 -2.24 -19.39 -37.63
N THR A 559 -2.11 -20.68 -37.95
CA THR A 559 -2.15 -21.16 -39.33
C THR A 559 -3.49 -20.89 -40.01
N TYR A 560 -4.58 -20.72 -39.24
CA TYR A 560 -5.92 -20.35 -39.74
C TYR A 560 -6.31 -18.91 -39.39
N ALA A 561 -5.39 -18.14 -38.81
CA ALA A 561 -5.59 -16.74 -38.43
C ALA A 561 -5.34 -15.79 -39.62
N HIS A 562 -6.02 -16.05 -40.73
CA HIS A 562 -6.04 -15.22 -41.92
C HIS A 562 -7.43 -15.27 -42.58
N ILE A 563 -7.63 -14.41 -43.58
CA ILE A 563 -8.87 -14.35 -44.37
C ILE A 563 -9.10 -15.70 -45.04
N ASP A 564 -10.34 -16.19 -44.98
CA ASP A 564 -10.75 -17.43 -45.63
C ASP A 564 -10.77 -17.26 -47.15
N GLU A 565 -9.80 -17.86 -47.85
CA GLU A 565 -9.73 -17.86 -49.31
C GLU A 565 -10.40 -19.10 -49.92
N GLY A 566 -11.11 -19.88 -49.10
CA GLY A 566 -11.79 -21.11 -49.49
C GLY A 566 -10.90 -22.35 -49.41
N PRO A 567 -11.30 -23.48 -50.01
CA PRO A 567 -10.71 -24.79 -49.73
C PRO A 567 -9.21 -24.94 -50.04
N SER A 568 -8.65 -24.07 -50.88
CA SER A 568 -7.22 -24.07 -51.21
C SER A 568 -6.33 -23.40 -50.16
N ASN A 569 -6.89 -22.50 -49.36
CA ASN A 569 -6.20 -21.77 -48.32
C ASN A 569 -7.23 -21.38 -47.23
N PRO A 570 -7.69 -22.36 -46.44
CA PRO A 570 -8.76 -22.19 -45.48
C PRO A 570 -8.33 -21.29 -44.32
N GLY A 571 -9.15 -20.32 -43.97
CA GLY A 571 -8.94 -19.41 -42.84
C GLY A 571 -10.23 -19.19 -42.06
N TYR A 572 -10.13 -18.63 -40.85
CA TYR A 572 -11.31 -18.37 -40.03
C TYR A 572 -11.82 -16.93 -40.10
N PHE A 573 -11.12 -16.03 -40.79
CA PHE A 573 -11.50 -14.63 -40.83
C PHE A 573 -12.30 -14.25 -42.08
N SER A 574 -13.06 -13.19 -41.94
CA SER A 574 -13.73 -12.49 -43.02
C SER A 574 -13.04 -11.15 -43.26
N GLU A 575 -12.76 -10.82 -44.52
CA GLU A 575 -12.27 -9.50 -44.86
C GLU A 575 -13.40 -8.49 -44.68
N LYS A 576 -13.11 -7.42 -43.94
CA LYS A 576 -13.91 -6.21 -43.98
C LYS A 576 -12.99 -5.12 -44.48
N THR A 577 -13.13 -4.79 -45.76
CA THR A 577 -12.57 -3.53 -46.28
C THR A 577 -13.18 -2.41 -45.45
N GLN A 578 -12.39 -1.40 -45.07
CA GLN A 578 -12.93 -0.26 -44.33
C GLN A 578 -14.25 0.15 -44.96
N ASP A 579 -15.31 0.25 -44.14
CA ASP A 579 -16.48 1.01 -44.54
C ASP A 579 -15.93 2.37 -45.04
N PRO A 580 -16.45 2.92 -46.14
CA PRO A 580 -15.94 4.18 -46.68
C PRO A 580 -15.71 5.16 -45.54
N ILE A 581 -14.53 5.79 -45.49
CA ILE A 581 -14.27 6.83 -44.49
C ILE A 581 -15.24 7.96 -44.81
N TYR A 582 -16.39 7.90 -44.16
CA TYR A 582 -17.43 8.90 -44.19
C TYR A 582 -16.92 10.10 -43.40
N GLU A 583 -16.06 10.93 -44.02
CA GLU A 583 -15.79 12.27 -43.49
C GLU A 583 -17.11 13.06 -43.48
N GLU A 584 -17.30 13.96 -42.51
CA GLU A 584 -18.49 14.79 -42.42
C GLU A 584 -18.62 15.65 -43.70
N GLY A 585 -19.57 15.27 -44.57
CA GLY A 585 -19.73 15.84 -45.92
C GLY A 585 -19.36 14.92 -47.09
N ASP A 586 -18.70 13.79 -46.87
CA ASP A 586 -18.53 12.72 -47.88
C ASP A 586 -19.80 11.85 -47.90
N VAL A 587 -20.81 12.34 -48.61
CA VAL A 587 -22.13 11.69 -48.71
C VAL A 587 -22.06 10.46 -49.62
N ASN A 588 -21.07 10.40 -50.52
CA ASN A 588 -20.99 9.35 -51.53
C ASN A 588 -19.98 8.22 -51.17
N GLY A 589 -19.12 8.44 -50.18
CA GLY A 589 -18.17 7.46 -49.65
C GLY A 589 -16.98 7.23 -50.58
N ASP A 590 -16.57 8.23 -51.37
CA ASP A 590 -15.38 8.14 -52.23
C ASP A 590 -14.10 8.68 -51.59
N GLY A 591 -14.21 9.26 -50.38
CA GLY A 591 -13.11 9.86 -49.63
C GLY A 591 -12.72 11.27 -50.07
N GLU A 592 -13.50 11.94 -50.93
CA GLU A 592 -13.27 13.34 -51.34
C GLU A 592 -14.54 14.20 -51.19
N ILE A 593 -14.56 15.18 -50.27
CA ILE A 593 -15.70 16.10 -50.14
C ILE A 593 -15.75 17.08 -51.33
N ASN A 594 -16.65 16.83 -52.29
CA ASN A 594 -16.75 17.59 -53.53
C ASN A 594 -18.19 17.66 -54.11
N VAL A 595 -18.33 18.14 -55.35
CA VAL A 595 -19.64 18.35 -56.00
C VAL A 595 -20.39 17.02 -56.27
N SER A 596 -19.66 15.90 -56.31
CA SER A 596 -20.23 14.55 -56.36
C SER A 596 -21.10 14.27 -55.13
N ASP A 597 -20.66 14.66 -53.94
CA ASP A 597 -21.42 14.51 -52.69
C ASP A 597 -22.70 15.35 -52.69
N VAL A 598 -22.63 16.56 -53.23
CA VAL A 598 -23.81 17.42 -53.41
C VAL A 598 -24.83 16.73 -54.31
N THR A 599 -24.37 16.06 -55.36
CA THR A 599 -25.23 15.35 -56.31
C THR A 599 -25.88 14.13 -55.66
N THR A 600 -25.12 13.40 -54.84
CA THR A 600 -25.60 12.25 -54.07
C THR A 600 -26.61 12.68 -53.01
N LEU A 601 -26.30 13.73 -52.25
CA LEU A 601 -27.20 14.29 -51.23
C LEU A 601 -28.51 14.81 -51.82
N VAL A 602 -28.45 15.50 -52.96
CA VAL A 602 -29.66 15.91 -53.70
C VAL A 602 -30.47 14.70 -54.17
N SER A 603 -29.80 13.62 -54.59
CA SER A 603 -30.48 12.38 -55.00
C SER A 603 -31.19 11.69 -53.81
N ILE A 604 -30.58 11.74 -52.62
CA ILE A 604 -31.17 11.25 -51.37
C ILE A 604 -32.42 12.07 -51.01
N ILE A 605 -32.33 13.40 -51.02
CA ILE A 605 -33.47 14.31 -50.73
C ILE A 605 -34.63 14.11 -51.71
N LEU A 606 -34.33 13.79 -52.97
CA LEU A 606 -35.33 13.49 -54.00
C LEU A 606 -35.90 12.06 -53.91
N GLY A 607 -35.40 11.22 -52.99
CA GLY A 607 -35.82 9.83 -52.80
C GLY A 607 -35.33 8.88 -53.89
N ASN A 608 -34.28 9.25 -54.63
CA ASN A 608 -33.67 8.42 -55.68
C ASN A 608 -32.61 7.46 -55.13
N THR A 609 -32.10 7.71 -53.92
CA THR A 609 -31.05 6.94 -53.23
C THR A 609 -31.38 6.89 -51.73
N GLU A 610 -30.92 5.87 -51.00
CA GLU A 610 -31.14 5.74 -49.54
C GLU A 610 -30.27 6.70 -48.73
N GLU A 611 -30.80 7.20 -47.61
CA GLU A 611 -30.08 8.01 -46.62
C GLU A 611 -28.99 7.18 -45.93
N ASN A 612 -27.87 7.82 -45.58
CA ASN A 612 -26.76 7.23 -44.85
C ASN A 612 -26.32 8.10 -43.66
N ALA A 613 -25.33 7.62 -42.89
CA ALA A 613 -24.87 8.29 -41.68
C ALA A 613 -24.25 9.69 -41.90
N THR A 614 -23.89 10.06 -43.14
CA THR A 614 -23.34 11.38 -43.49
C THR A 614 -24.33 12.28 -44.22
N SER A 615 -25.57 11.82 -44.42
CA SER A 615 -26.58 12.58 -45.15
C SER A 615 -27.11 13.79 -44.37
N ASP A 616 -27.08 13.73 -43.03
CA ASP A 616 -27.41 14.84 -42.12
C ASP A 616 -26.16 15.67 -41.83
N VAL A 617 -25.77 16.49 -42.81
CA VAL A 617 -24.50 17.24 -42.80
C VAL A 617 -24.52 18.37 -41.76
N ASN A 618 -25.71 18.84 -41.34
CA ASN A 618 -25.82 19.90 -40.34
C ASN A 618 -26.16 19.38 -38.92
N GLY A 619 -26.39 18.08 -38.75
CA GLY A 619 -26.66 17.41 -37.48
C GLY A 619 -28.01 17.79 -36.85
N ASP A 620 -28.98 18.24 -37.65
CA ASP A 620 -30.30 18.66 -37.16
C ASP A 620 -31.32 17.50 -37.05
N GLY A 621 -30.92 16.31 -37.50
CA GLY A 621 -31.72 15.09 -37.48
C GLY A 621 -32.67 14.93 -38.67
N VAL A 622 -32.61 15.80 -39.68
CA VAL A 622 -33.50 15.77 -40.86
C VAL A 622 -32.73 16.05 -42.16
N VAL A 623 -32.58 15.02 -43.00
CA VAL A 623 -31.94 15.15 -44.32
C VAL A 623 -32.80 15.99 -45.28
N ASN A 624 -32.38 17.22 -45.57
CA ASN A 624 -33.09 18.15 -46.43
C ASN A 624 -32.17 19.18 -47.13
N VAL A 625 -32.75 20.23 -47.74
CA VAL A 625 -31.98 21.24 -48.49
C VAL A 625 -31.01 22.04 -47.61
N SER A 626 -31.22 22.08 -46.28
CA SER A 626 -30.25 22.65 -45.34
C SER A 626 -28.92 21.91 -45.35
N ASP A 627 -28.93 20.59 -45.47
CA ASP A 627 -27.71 19.75 -45.54
C ASP A 627 -26.92 20.02 -46.81
N VAL A 628 -27.61 20.24 -47.93
CA VAL A 628 -26.97 20.66 -49.19
C VAL A 628 -26.25 21.99 -49.00
N THR A 629 -26.84 22.90 -48.23
CA THR A 629 -26.25 24.22 -47.97
C THR A 629 -25.04 24.11 -47.05
N ALA A 630 -25.10 23.25 -46.03
CA ALA A 630 -23.98 22.94 -45.15
C ALA A 630 -22.83 22.31 -45.93
N LEU A 631 -23.11 21.29 -46.75
CA LEU A 631 -22.14 20.61 -47.60
C LEU A 631 -21.45 21.56 -48.59
N VAL A 632 -22.22 22.42 -49.28
CA VAL A 632 -21.64 23.42 -50.18
C VAL A 632 -20.75 24.41 -49.43
N SER A 633 -21.09 24.75 -48.18
CA SER A 633 -20.26 25.65 -47.35
C SER A 633 -18.92 24.99 -46.97
N ILE A 634 -18.95 23.69 -46.63
CA ILE A 634 -17.75 22.86 -46.40
C ILE A 634 -16.86 22.85 -47.65
N ILE A 635 -17.43 22.55 -48.84
CA ILE A 635 -16.69 22.49 -50.11
C ILE A 635 -16.05 23.83 -50.48
N LEU A 636 -16.73 24.94 -50.19
CA LEU A 636 -16.25 26.29 -50.52
C LEU A 636 -15.30 26.87 -49.46
N GLY A 637 -15.06 26.17 -48.33
CA GLY A 637 -14.21 26.65 -47.25
C GLY A 637 -14.76 27.87 -46.50
N ASN A 638 -16.09 28.07 -46.54
CA ASN A 638 -16.76 29.16 -45.85
C ASN A 638 -17.27 28.63 -44.50
N ASN A 639 -16.41 28.65 -43.48
CA ASN A 639 -16.81 28.46 -42.07
C ASN A 639 -17.51 29.70 -41.52
#